data_AF-A0A9D6HWS4-F1
#
_entry.id   AF-A0A9D6HWS4-F1
#
_cell.length_a   1.000
_cell.length_b   1.000
_cell.length_c   1.000
_cell.angle_alpha   90.00
_cell.angle_beta   90.00
_cell.angle_gamma   90.00
#
_symmetry.space_group_name_H-M   'P 1'
#
loop_
_entity.id
_entity.type
_entity.pdbx_description
1 polymer ?
#
loop_
_entity_poly.entity_id
_entity_poly.type
_entity_poly.pdbx_seq_one_letter_code
_entity_poly.pdbx_strand_id
1 'polypeptide(L)'
;MNLIEPRNPCSLWSRVARGSENADPPPSVAEDSARAGAASTSREARIFSVGARVLYGGQSLLSRLNLDFRARTPKEPAVQEGYSPEVASVTTDQPHSIHDLEKYLAARIPSWVVEDAKAHHRKIEIHRCTDIEAVKSLHERGFTRIGMVSIPEISGAPAGGHLLLSAHSPRTGEIRYALTQVMGDDMNLHNQLQLRLSGVDPGQVLVFDHHPDYDIFLENAFKKVGTMPSKVIIGYRGVLKAELTRRALYGRKLEALKTRFGDNAYSGMMLQLKQVTRDAASPEEKVSAESVISAMESRKEYESLLSSSREDVFRKGLNTAKMAEFEGFLRDLSIKNPCLKIISELFDRESLKIQGASPGKTYAGETVADLLLPSQIFTVIKENGEREKILNLRFLYGDMSGKVAEKAISFGAKEIVHIGNSGVLTPDAKIGELYFPSLIIGKDGRAANPGLANGLGEFAASEPVEREDQDLLIHFSTIHTKMSSPLMETRDLVENLKSRGFETVDVEAAEIAKAVCQANSKGQDVKLSTALLVSDIPGTGSGKTIEYMKENEWNEAEYRRSFPYVIDKLLEYWQVKDVEVSEARSFRPKEGLAMDAPVPATPRIGILQVLKDLKQILSRKYVITGKEDVPERELACRIAERILGKMNLNDSDHNLLKGNIATYLFNGASRKTLEEIGKESTLDPDGILSRLERQRWKGKLERDLKSPFTDGEVFGHIKALNSELSEKVKFILSHSKGYPMKMYIIGSFAKGRLGANSDLDVLVETNDGKLREKIGKDFAQQLKDGKDDSVSMVPLPPQNRLLSEFNARMLGKRIELSDPSAILGDENFLMRKYGEILEKRGYHLMEDGAIGSADFKIPEQREVTSPLLESFMGRYVERQHKSIETMKGAPGRPYVREIFGTLAGAMLLCPVIGTALGKTVSLLFPEG
;
A
#
# COMPACT_ATOMS: atom_id res chain seq x y z
N MET A 1 -64.58 12.61 -29.39
CA MET A 1 -65.73 11.78 -29.81
C MET A 1 -65.41 10.33 -29.45
N ASN A 2 -66.34 9.67 -28.73
CA ASN A 2 -66.78 8.25 -28.80
C ASN A 2 -65.80 7.13 -29.19
N LEU A 3 -65.88 5.88 -28.68
CA LEU A 3 -66.40 5.24 -27.43
C LEU A 3 -66.28 3.70 -27.61
N ILE A 4 -66.24 2.92 -26.51
CA ILE A 4 -66.71 1.51 -26.37
C ILE A 4 -65.88 0.36 -27.01
N GLU A 5 -65.16 -0.40 -26.15
CA GLU A 5 -65.43 -1.78 -25.66
C GLU A 5 -66.22 -2.83 -26.54
N PRO A 6 -66.14 -4.18 -26.33
CA PRO A 6 -66.67 -4.79 -25.09
C PRO A 6 -66.22 -6.22 -24.63
N ARG A 7 -66.70 -6.58 -23.41
CA ARG A 7 -67.21 -7.91 -22.92
C ARG A 7 -66.36 -8.89 -22.07
N ASN A 8 -66.87 -9.02 -20.83
CA ASN A 8 -66.82 -10.09 -19.79
C ASN A 8 -67.66 -11.35 -20.21
N PRO A 9 -67.86 -12.48 -19.44
CA PRO A 9 -68.09 -12.55 -17.97
C PRO A 9 -67.72 -13.86 -17.17
N CYS A 10 -68.14 -13.89 -15.88
CA CYS A 10 -68.41 -15.03 -14.95
C CYS A 10 -67.26 -15.55 -14.03
N SER A 11 -67.47 -15.89 -12.73
CA SER A 11 -68.70 -15.93 -11.88
C SER A 11 -68.42 -15.83 -10.35
N LEU A 12 -69.43 -15.37 -9.57
CA LEU A 12 -69.48 -15.30 -8.08
C LEU A 12 -69.71 -16.67 -7.38
N TRP A 13 -69.55 -16.73 -6.03
CA TRP A 13 -70.54 -17.28 -5.06
C TRP A 13 -70.26 -16.80 -3.59
N SER A 14 -71.07 -17.16 -2.58
CA SER A 14 -71.15 -16.51 -1.23
C SER A 14 -71.21 -17.51 -0.02
N ARG A 15 -71.36 -17.19 1.30
CA ARG A 15 -72.05 -16.08 2.02
C ARG A 15 -71.77 -16.03 3.57
N VAL A 16 -71.59 -14.82 4.17
CA VAL A 16 -72.10 -14.34 5.50
C VAL A 16 -71.60 -14.88 6.90
N ALA A 17 -71.25 -13.93 7.81
CA ALA A 17 -71.55 -13.78 9.27
C ALA A 17 -70.43 -13.80 10.38
N ARG A 18 -70.36 -12.68 11.14
CA ARG A 18 -69.95 -12.47 12.58
C ARG A 18 -68.59 -13.07 13.01
N GLY A 19 -67.52 -12.34 13.35
CA GLY A 19 -67.31 -11.14 14.18
C GLY A 19 -65.81 -11.12 14.60
N SER A 20 -65.28 -10.30 15.53
CA SER A 20 -65.77 -9.17 16.33
C SER A 20 -64.58 -8.34 16.87
N GLU A 21 -64.83 -7.11 17.35
CA GLU A 21 -64.00 -6.26 18.25
C GLU A 21 -62.46 -6.43 18.28
N ASN A 22 -61.73 -5.50 17.64
CA ASN A 22 -60.74 -4.62 18.30
C ASN A 22 -60.19 -3.61 17.27
N ALA A 23 -60.09 -2.34 17.66
CA ALA A 23 -59.55 -1.27 16.83
C ALA A 23 -58.35 -0.62 17.55
N ASP A 24 -57.15 -0.85 17.03
CA ASP A 24 -55.95 -0.14 17.47
C ASP A 24 -55.92 1.28 16.88
N PRO A 25 -55.42 2.28 17.61
CA PRO A 25 -55.28 3.64 17.11
C PRO A 25 -54.11 3.77 16.11
N PRO A 26 -54.13 4.75 15.20
CA PRO A 26 -53.02 4.98 14.28
C PRO A 26 -51.75 5.40 15.03
N PRO A 27 -50.55 4.99 14.56
CA PRO A 27 -49.29 5.32 15.22
C PRO A 27 -49.03 6.83 15.18
N SER A 28 -48.45 7.35 16.26
CA SER A 28 -48.16 8.77 16.39
C SER A 28 -46.94 9.20 15.54
N VAL A 29 -46.97 10.42 15.04
CA VAL A 29 -45.91 11.08 14.22
C VAL A 29 -44.51 11.05 14.89
N ALA A 30 -44.44 10.79 16.20
CA ALA A 30 -43.19 10.62 16.95
C ALA A 30 -42.42 9.33 16.58
N GLU A 31 -43.09 8.25 16.20
CA GLU A 31 -42.40 6.96 15.93
C GLU A 31 -41.64 6.96 14.60
N ASP A 32 -42.20 7.57 13.55
CA ASP A 32 -41.51 7.71 12.26
C ASP A 32 -40.29 8.65 12.37
N SER A 33 -40.41 9.69 13.20
CA SER A 33 -39.29 10.59 13.54
C SER A 33 -38.16 9.84 14.26
N ALA A 34 -38.50 8.94 15.19
CA ALA A 34 -37.53 8.11 15.90
C ALA A 34 -36.88 7.04 15.00
N ARG A 35 -37.66 6.42 14.08
CA ARG A 35 -37.16 5.44 13.11
C ARG A 35 -36.20 6.09 12.09
N ALA A 36 -36.49 7.31 11.63
CA ALA A 36 -35.58 8.07 10.77
C ALA A 36 -34.22 8.35 11.45
N GLY A 37 -34.24 8.76 12.73
CA GLY A 37 -33.01 9.00 13.50
C GLY A 37 -32.20 7.74 13.80
N ALA A 38 -32.85 6.60 14.03
CA ALA A 38 -32.17 5.31 14.21
C ALA A 38 -31.55 4.78 12.90
N ALA A 39 -32.22 5.00 11.77
CA ALA A 39 -31.72 4.63 10.45
C ALA A 39 -30.46 5.44 10.06
N SER A 40 -30.46 6.77 10.29
CA SER A 40 -29.29 7.62 9.97
C SER A 40 -28.06 7.22 10.78
N THR A 41 -28.21 7.09 12.11
CA THR A 41 -27.09 6.77 13.02
C THR A 41 -26.46 5.39 12.75
N SER A 42 -27.26 4.41 12.30
CA SER A 42 -26.73 3.10 11.85
C SER A 42 -25.90 3.19 10.56
N ARG A 43 -26.21 4.14 9.68
CA ARG A 43 -25.55 4.36 8.38
C ARG A 43 -24.32 5.27 8.52
N GLU A 44 -24.36 6.26 9.42
CA GLU A 44 -23.22 7.08 9.84
C GLU A 44 -22.07 6.22 10.39
N ALA A 45 -22.39 5.26 11.26
CA ALA A 45 -21.41 4.30 11.79
C ALA A 45 -20.70 3.49 10.69
N ARG A 46 -21.38 3.25 9.56
CA ARG A 46 -20.87 2.49 8.41
C ARG A 46 -19.81 3.27 7.61
N ILE A 47 -19.92 4.59 7.54
CA ILE A 47 -18.92 5.45 6.86
C ILE A 47 -17.60 5.47 7.67
N PHE A 48 -17.72 5.52 9.00
CA PHE A 48 -16.55 5.39 9.90
C PHE A 48 -15.98 3.97 9.98
N SER A 49 -16.66 2.93 9.47
CA SER A 49 -16.15 1.55 9.47
C SER A 49 -15.59 1.06 8.13
N VAL A 50 -16.01 1.63 6.99
CA VAL A 50 -15.68 1.11 5.64
C VAL A 50 -14.47 1.79 4.99
N GLY A 51 -14.09 3.02 5.38
CA GLY A 51 -12.99 3.73 4.71
C GLY A 51 -12.23 4.79 5.51
N ALA A 52 -12.68 5.15 6.72
CA ALA A 52 -12.01 6.14 7.56
C ALA A 52 -11.21 5.49 8.70
N ARG A 53 -9.92 5.81 8.85
CA ARG A 53 -9.22 5.57 10.11
C ARG A 53 -9.66 6.65 11.10
N VAL A 54 -10.47 6.25 12.09
CA VAL A 54 -10.96 7.18 13.12
C VAL A 54 -9.79 7.65 13.99
N LEU A 55 -9.44 8.93 13.87
CA LEU A 55 -8.50 9.60 14.75
C LEU A 55 -9.24 9.94 16.06
N TYR A 56 -9.46 8.93 16.91
CA TYR A 56 -10.11 9.15 18.20
C TYR A 56 -9.25 10.05 19.08
N GLY A 57 -9.79 11.23 19.37
CA GLY A 57 -9.13 12.26 20.16
C GLY A 57 -8.24 13.17 19.33
N GLY A 58 -8.73 14.37 19.05
CA GLY A 58 -7.89 15.50 18.62
C GLY A 58 -6.69 15.69 19.55
N GLN A 59 -6.82 15.35 20.83
CA GLN A 59 -5.70 15.29 21.79
C GLN A 59 -4.50 14.44 21.35
N SER A 60 -4.63 13.39 20.52
CA SER A 60 -3.46 12.59 20.09
C SER A 60 -2.64 13.27 18.98
N LEU A 61 -3.30 14.06 18.13
CA LEU A 61 -2.63 14.96 17.18
C LEU A 61 -2.12 16.19 17.94
N LEU A 62 -2.99 16.87 18.71
CA LEU A 62 -2.69 18.08 19.48
C LEU A 62 -1.57 17.86 20.54
N SER A 63 -1.44 16.69 21.15
CA SER A 63 -0.33 16.39 22.07
C SER A 63 1.02 16.12 21.38
N ARG A 64 1.01 15.69 20.11
CA ARG A 64 2.21 15.74 19.25
C ARG A 64 2.51 17.18 18.80
N LEU A 65 1.50 18.04 18.79
CA LEU A 65 1.55 19.44 18.37
C LEU A 65 1.64 20.39 19.57
N ASN A 66 2.49 20.07 20.55
CA ASN A 66 2.86 20.99 21.63
C ASN A 66 3.79 22.15 21.14
N LEU A 67 3.57 22.57 19.89
CA LEU A 67 4.06 23.80 19.29
C LEU A 67 3.15 24.94 19.77
N ASP A 68 3.74 26.08 20.12
CA ASP A 68 3.02 27.14 20.83
C ASP A 68 2.04 27.90 19.92
N PHE A 69 0.79 27.40 19.83
CA PHE A 69 -0.31 27.99 19.06
C PHE A 69 -0.72 29.41 19.49
N ARG A 70 -0.14 29.95 20.57
CA ARG A 70 -0.53 31.25 21.15
C ARG A 70 -0.10 32.46 20.30
N ALA A 71 0.74 32.28 19.28
CA ALA A 71 1.38 33.40 18.58
C ALA A 71 0.48 34.18 17.60
N ARG A 72 -0.58 33.59 17.05
CA ARG A 72 -1.53 34.29 16.15
C ARG A 72 -2.97 33.79 16.35
N THR A 73 -3.88 34.70 16.74
CA THR A 73 -5.31 34.50 16.54
C THR A 73 -5.55 34.31 15.04
N PRO A 74 -6.20 33.22 14.59
CA PRO A 74 -6.56 33.09 13.19
C PRO A 74 -7.42 34.30 12.79
N LYS A 75 -7.11 34.91 11.64
CA LYS A 75 -8.15 35.65 10.92
C LYS A 75 -9.18 34.63 10.45
N GLU A 76 -10.45 35.01 10.42
CA GLU A 76 -11.46 34.17 9.76
C GLU A 76 -11.02 33.95 8.31
N PRO A 77 -10.95 32.69 7.84
CA PRO A 77 -10.49 32.39 6.48
C PRO A 77 -11.47 32.98 5.47
N ALA A 78 -10.95 33.48 4.34
CA ALA A 78 -11.81 33.86 3.24
C ALA A 78 -12.46 32.60 2.65
N VAL A 79 -13.78 32.62 2.46
CA VAL A 79 -14.53 31.48 1.93
C VAL A 79 -15.04 31.82 0.53
N GLN A 80 -14.62 31.03 -0.45
CA GLN A 80 -15.20 31.01 -1.79
C GLN A 80 -16.23 29.88 -1.86
N GLU A 81 -17.46 30.19 -2.24
CA GLU A 81 -18.47 29.19 -2.57
C GLU A 81 -18.27 28.72 -4.02
N GLY A 82 -18.31 27.40 -4.23
CA GLY A 82 -18.12 26.79 -5.53
C GLY A 82 -16.70 26.89 -6.10
N TYR A 83 -16.61 26.70 -7.41
CA TYR A 83 -15.37 26.69 -8.18
C TYR A 83 -14.90 28.11 -8.49
N SER A 84 -13.57 28.30 -8.52
CA SER A 84 -12.95 29.53 -9.03
C SER A 84 -13.34 29.77 -10.49
N PRO A 85 -13.36 31.02 -11.00
CA PRO A 85 -13.80 31.32 -12.36
C PRO A 85 -13.08 30.52 -13.45
N GLU A 86 -11.77 30.27 -13.27
CA GLU A 86 -10.95 29.45 -14.17
C GLU A 86 -11.47 28.01 -14.22
N VAL A 87 -11.63 27.35 -13.08
CA VAL A 87 -12.19 25.98 -13.02
C VAL A 87 -13.66 25.95 -13.46
N ALA A 88 -14.45 26.97 -13.13
CA ALA A 88 -15.84 27.11 -13.53
C ALA A 88 -16.02 27.19 -15.07
N SER A 89 -14.98 27.62 -15.80
CA SER A 89 -14.97 27.69 -17.26
C SER A 89 -14.61 26.38 -17.96
N VAL A 90 -14.02 25.40 -17.26
CA VAL A 90 -13.56 24.14 -17.86
C VAL A 90 -14.75 23.27 -18.28
N THR A 91 -14.78 22.86 -19.55
CA THR A 91 -15.84 22.03 -20.12
C THR A 91 -15.62 20.56 -19.74
N THR A 92 -16.56 19.93 -19.04
CA THR A 92 -16.34 18.61 -18.40
C THR A 92 -16.51 17.41 -19.34
N ASP A 93 -17.14 17.62 -20.50
CA ASP A 93 -17.38 16.61 -21.55
C ASP A 93 -16.32 16.66 -22.67
N GLN A 94 -15.35 17.59 -22.60
CA GLN A 94 -14.26 17.63 -23.58
C GLN A 94 -13.31 16.43 -23.42
N PRO A 95 -12.89 15.78 -24.53
CA PRO A 95 -11.91 14.70 -24.48
C PRO A 95 -10.59 15.16 -23.84
N HIS A 96 -10.17 14.44 -22.80
CA HIS A 96 -8.96 14.74 -22.06
C HIS A 96 -7.71 14.09 -22.67
N SER A 97 -6.54 14.62 -22.34
CA SER A 97 -5.23 14.03 -22.60
C SER A 97 -4.99 12.72 -21.84
N ILE A 98 -5.48 12.65 -20.59
CA ILE A 98 -5.34 11.53 -19.66
C ILE A 98 -6.25 10.40 -20.14
N HIS A 99 -5.68 9.25 -20.47
CA HIS A 99 -6.43 8.09 -20.98
C HIS A 99 -7.52 7.62 -20.01
N ASP A 100 -7.17 7.42 -18.74
CA ASP A 100 -8.10 6.95 -17.71
C ASP A 100 -8.30 8.06 -16.66
N LEU A 101 -9.07 9.06 -17.07
CA LEU A 101 -9.40 10.20 -16.23
C LEU A 101 -10.17 9.77 -14.97
N GLU A 102 -11.10 8.82 -15.08
CA GLU A 102 -11.88 8.33 -13.94
C GLU A 102 -10.98 7.68 -12.88
N LYS A 103 -10.07 6.78 -13.28
CA LYS A 103 -9.08 6.20 -12.38
C LYS A 103 -8.14 7.25 -11.80
N TYR A 104 -7.70 8.24 -12.59
CA TYR A 104 -6.86 9.35 -12.12
C TYR A 104 -7.55 10.21 -11.03
N LEU A 105 -8.87 10.39 -11.13
CA LEU A 105 -9.68 11.11 -10.16
C LEU A 105 -9.93 10.26 -8.90
N ALA A 106 -10.44 9.04 -9.07
CA ALA A 106 -10.69 8.08 -7.99
C ALA A 106 -9.43 7.75 -7.17
N ALA A 107 -8.26 7.85 -7.81
CA ALA A 107 -6.94 7.74 -7.22
C ALA A 107 -6.62 8.79 -6.14
N ARG A 108 -7.22 9.98 -6.22
CA ARG A 108 -6.92 11.12 -5.33
C ARG A 108 -8.08 11.42 -4.40
N ILE A 109 -9.30 11.39 -4.95
CA ILE A 109 -10.54 11.51 -4.20
C ILE A 109 -11.34 10.22 -4.47
N PRO A 110 -11.43 9.29 -3.50
CA PRO A 110 -12.09 8.00 -3.73
C PRO A 110 -13.52 8.17 -4.27
N SER A 111 -13.89 7.39 -5.28
CA SER A 111 -15.20 7.50 -5.95
C SER A 111 -16.38 7.48 -4.97
N TRP A 112 -16.33 6.62 -3.96
CA TRP A 112 -17.36 6.55 -2.91
C TRP A 112 -17.53 7.85 -2.10
N VAL A 113 -16.50 8.70 -1.99
CA VAL A 113 -16.60 10.03 -1.34
C VAL A 113 -17.36 10.99 -2.24
N VAL A 114 -17.06 10.99 -3.55
CA VAL A 114 -17.77 11.77 -4.56
C VAL A 114 -19.24 11.35 -4.64
N GLU A 115 -19.50 10.03 -4.72
CA GLU A 115 -20.84 9.45 -4.76
C GLU A 115 -21.64 9.77 -3.49
N ASP A 116 -21.07 9.57 -2.31
CA ASP A 116 -21.74 9.88 -1.04
C ASP A 116 -22.01 11.38 -0.90
N ALA A 117 -21.09 12.25 -1.32
CA ALA A 117 -21.30 13.68 -1.33
C ALA A 117 -22.47 14.05 -2.25
N LYS A 118 -22.47 13.58 -3.51
CA LYS A 118 -23.54 13.85 -4.48
C LYS A 118 -24.90 13.29 -4.01
N ALA A 119 -24.93 12.06 -3.51
CA ALA A 119 -26.16 11.39 -3.09
C ALA A 119 -26.82 11.97 -1.83
N HIS A 120 -26.06 12.68 -0.98
CA HIS A 120 -26.56 13.27 0.27
C HIS A 120 -26.35 14.79 0.35
N HIS A 121 -26.06 15.46 -0.77
CA HIS A 121 -25.76 16.90 -0.87
C HIS A 121 -24.73 17.43 0.13
N ARG A 122 -23.73 16.61 0.52
CA ARG A 122 -22.71 17.01 1.51
C ARG A 122 -21.74 18.01 0.92
N LYS A 123 -21.16 18.86 1.78
CA LYS A 123 -20.11 19.79 1.39
C LYS A 123 -18.76 19.10 1.30
N ILE A 124 -17.96 19.47 0.31
CA ILE A 124 -16.53 19.16 0.21
C ILE A 124 -15.76 20.47 0.33
N GLU A 125 -14.92 20.56 1.34
CA GLU A 125 -14.14 21.74 1.71
C GLU A 125 -12.69 21.58 1.22
N ILE A 126 -12.13 22.61 0.58
CA ILE A 126 -10.72 22.69 0.19
C ILE A 126 -10.04 23.70 1.11
N HIS A 127 -9.19 23.22 2.00
CA HIS A 127 -8.47 24.05 2.96
C HIS A 127 -7.07 24.38 2.46
N ARG A 128 -6.87 25.65 2.05
CA ARG A 128 -5.57 26.20 1.64
C ARG A 128 -4.68 26.46 2.85
N CYS A 129 -4.29 25.43 3.57
CA CYS A 129 -3.49 25.51 4.79
C CYS A 129 -2.89 24.15 5.17
N THR A 130 -2.21 24.07 6.31
CA THR A 130 -1.81 22.78 6.90
C THR A 130 -3.03 21.97 7.35
N ASP A 131 -2.86 20.65 7.51
CA ASP A 131 -3.86 19.76 8.11
C ASP A 131 -4.26 20.20 9.53
N ILE A 132 -3.32 20.78 10.27
CA ILE A 132 -3.50 21.36 11.60
C ILE A 132 -4.50 22.51 11.59
N GLU A 133 -4.29 23.50 10.72
CA GLU A 133 -5.15 24.68 10.58
C GLU A 133 -6.54 24.31 10.08
N ALA A 134 -6.63 23.33 9.17
CA ALA A 134 -7.89 22.79 8.71
C ALA A 134 -8.67 22.09 9.83
N VAL A 135 -8.02 21.22 10.61
CA VAL A 135 -8.62 20.55 11.79
C VAL A 135 -9.09 21.57 12.82
N LYS A 136 -8.31 22.62 13.08
CA LYS A 136 -8.71 23.71 13.98
C LYS A 136 -9.96 24.44 13.46
N SER A 137 -9.96 24.86 12.19
CA SER A 137 -11.09 25.53 11.55
C SER A 137 -12.37 24.68 11.50
N LEU A 138 -12.24 23.36 11.34
CA LEU A 138 -13.35 22.42 11.45
C LEU A 138 -13.86 22.34 12.90
N HIS A 139 -12.96 22.23 13.88
CA HIS A 139 -13.31 22.13 15.29
C HIS A 139 -14.02 23.38 15.82
N GLU A 140 -13.53 24.58 15.46
CA GLU A 140 -14.12 25.87 15.84
C GLU A 140 -15.54 26.06 15.24
N ARG A 141 -15.81 25.48 14.07
CA ARG A 141 -17.15 25.40 13.47
C ARG A 141 -18.02 24.24 14.00
N GLY A 142 -17.57 23.53 15.04
CA GLY A 142 -18.33 22.49 15.72
C GLY A 142 -18.21 21.09 15.13
N PHE A 143 -17.26 20.83 14.21
CA PHE A 143 -16.96 19.49 13.70
C PHE A 143 -15.93 18.80 14.60
N THR A 144 -16.39 18.14 15.66
CA THR A 144 -15.51 17.57 16.70
C THR A 144 -15.13 16.10 16.46
N ARG A 145 -15.79 15.41 15.53
CA ARG A 145 -15.47 14.03 15.12
C ARG A 145 -14.80 14.05 13.75
N ILE A 146 -13.47 14.02 13.73
CA ILE A 146 -12.66 14.07 12.50
C ILE A 146 -11.92 12.73 12.33
N GLY A 147 -12.05 12.10 11.17
CA GLY A 147 -11.33 10.88 10.78
C GLY A 147 -10.58 11.08 9.47
N MET A 148 -9.43 10.41 9.32
CA MET A 148 -8.68 10.43 8.07
C MET A 148 -9.29 9.41 7.11
N VAL A 149 -9.65 9.85 5.90
CA VAL A 149 -10.14 8.98 4.84
C VAL A 149 -8.95 8.25 4.22
N SER A 150 -9.05 6.92 4.09
CA SER A 150 -8.03 6.13 3.42
C SER A 150 -8.14 6.30 1.91
N ILE A 151 -7.21 7.05 1.34
CA ILE A 151 -6.99 7.08 -0.11
C ILE A 151 -6.18 5.82 -0.47
N PRO A 152 -6.51 5.07 -1.55
CA PRO A 152 -5.71 3.93 -2.00
C PRO A 152 -4.24 4.32 -2.24
N GLU A 153 -3.29 3.55 -1.73
CA GLU A 153 -1.86 3.80 -1.97
C GLU A 153 -1.49 3.50 -3.42
N ILE A 154 -1.43 4.53 -4.26
CA ILE A 154 -0.93 4.39 -5.64
C ILE A 154 0.59 4.36 -5.61
N SER A 155 1.14 3.16 -5.77
CA SER A 155 2.56 2.92 -6.03
C SER A 155 3.55 3.43 -4.95
N GLY A 156 3.16 3.39 -3.67
CA GLY A 156 4.10 3.47 -2.54
C GLY A 156 4.62 4.87 -2.19
N ALA A 157 4.09 5.92 -2.81
CA ALA A 157 4.21 7.29 -2.29
C ALA A 157 2.92 7.65 -1.52
N PRO A 158 2.98 8.22 -0.30
CA PRO A 158 1.80 8.79 0.33
C PRO A 158 1.22 9.88 -0.59
N ALA A 159 0.00 9.62 -1.07
CA ALA A 159 -0.55 10.24 -2.26
C ALA A 159 -0.56 11.78 -2.21
N GLY A 160 -0.20 12.40 -3.34
CA GLY A 160 -0.66 13.75 -3.73
C GLY A 160 -0.27 14.97 -2.87
N GLY A 161 0.28 14.79 -1.67
CA GLY A 161 0.59 15.91 -0.76
C GLY A 161 -0.63 16.58 -0.11
N HIS A 162 -1.84 16.00 -0.26
CA HIS A 162 -3.05 16.43 0.43
C HIS A 162 -3.61 15.30 1.31
N LEU A 163 -4.24 15.67 2.43
CA LEU A 163 -4.94 14.72 3.31
C LEU A 163 -6.45 14.96 3.23
N LEU A 164 -7.20 13.89 2.96
CA LEU A 164 -8.67 13.90 2.95
C LEU A 164 -9.21 13.49 4.32
N LEU A 165 -10.04 14.35 4.90
CA LEU A 165 -10.70 14.16 6.19
C LEU A 165 -12.21 13.99 6.00
N SER A 166 -12.82 13.20 6.89
CA SER A 166 -14.27 13.18 7.11
C SER A 166 -14.53 13.84 8.47
N ALA A 167 -15.35 14.88 8.47
CA ALA A 167 -15.61 15.73 9.63
C ALA A 167 -17.11 15.75 9.92
N HIS A 168 -17.49 15.34 11.13
CA HIS A 168 -18.87 15.26 11.59
C HIS A 168 -19.12 16.23 12.76
N SER A 169 -20.15 17.06 12.65
CA SER A 169 -20.65 17.91 13.73
C SER A 169 -21.72 17.18 14.56
N PRO A 170 -21.45 16.83 15.85
CA PRO A 170 -22.45 16.15 16.68
C PRO A 170 -23.66 17.02 17.04
N ARG A 171 -23.60 18.34 16.79
CA ARG A 171 -24.70 19.28 17.07
C ARG A 171 -25.76 19.27 15.97
N THR A 172 -25.34 19.12 14.71
CA THR A 172 -26.22 19.20 13.53
C THR A 172 -26.43 17.85 12.83
N GLY A 173 -25.59 16.85 13.12
CA GLY A 173 -25.51 15.61 12.35
C GLY A 173 -24.81 15.79 10.99
N GLU A 174 -24.33 16.99 10.67
CA GLU A 174 -23.73 17.30 9.38
C GLU A 174 -22.37 16.62 9.22
N ILE A 175 -22.18 15.96 8.06
CA ILE A 175 -20.91 15.38 7.64
C ILE A 175 -20.38 16.18 6.45
N ARG A 176 -19.12 16.61 6.55
CA ARG A 176 -18.35 17.23 5.46
C ARG A 176 -17.10 16.41 5.16
N TYR A 177 -16.62 16.51 3.93
CA TYR A 177 -15.29 16.07 3.55
C TYR A 177 -14.37 17.28 3.46
N ALA A 178 -13.11 17.16 3.88
CA ALA A 178 -12.16 18.26 3.82
C ALA A 178 -10.81 17.81 3.23
N LEU A 179 -10.41 18.41 2.12
CA LEU A 179 -9.07 18.31 1.53
C LEU A 179 -8.17 19.33 2.21
N THR A 180 -7.01 18.90 2.69
CA THR A 180 -6.08 19.70 3.50
C THR A 180 -4.63 19.54 3.01
N GLN A 181 -3.69 20.35 3.49
CA GLN A 181 -2.33 20.48 2.92
C GLN A 181 -2.34 20.97 1.46
N VAL A 182 -3.36 21.75 1.08
CA VAL A 182 -3.47 22.37 -0.25
C VAL A 182 -2.58 23.60 -0.28
N MET A 183 -1.40 23.48 -0.90
CA MET A 183 -0.38 24.53 -0.91
C MET A 183 -0.20 25.14 -2.30
N GLY A 184 -0.25 26.47 -2.39
CA GLY A 184 -0.14 27.21 -3.64
C GLY A 184 -1.50 27.49 -4.29
N ASP A 185 -1.45 28.17 -5.43
CA ASP A 185 -2.59 28.40 -6.31
C ASP A 185 -2.83 27.20 -7.23
N ASP A 186 -1.78 26.58 -7.76
CA ASP A 186 -1.90 25.49 -8.75
C ASP A 186 -2.46 24.21 -8.12
N MET A 187 -2.07 23.85 -6.89
CA MET A 187 -2.66 22.70 -6.18
C MET A 187 -4.12 22.95 -5.78
N ASN A 188 -4.48 24.21 -5.47
CA ASN A 188 -5.86 24.60 -5.19
C ASN A 188 -6.72 24.44 -6.46
N LEU A 189 -6.22 24.93 -7.60
CA LEU A 189 -6.83 24.73 -8.91
C LEU A 189 -6.97 23.24 -9.25
N HIS A 190 -5.90 22.46 -9.06
CA HIS A 190 -5.87 21.02 -9.33
C HIS A 190 -6.95 20.24 -8.55
N ASN A 191 -7.10 20.52 -7.25
CA ASN A 191 -8.12 19.86 -6.42
C ASN A 191 -9.54 20.31 -6.76
N GLN A 192 -9.74 21.58 -7.14
CA GLN A 192 -11.03 22.05 -7.66
C GLN A 192 -11.39 21.36 -8.99
N LEU A 193 -10.42 21.19 -9.90
CA LEU A 193 -10.60 20.46 -11.16
C LEU A 193 -10.96 19.00 -10.93
N GLN A 194 -10.35 18.34 -9.93
CA GLN A 194 -10.71 16.96 -9.58
C GLN A 194 -12.21 16.86 -9.23
N LEU A 195 -12.69 17.68 -8.31
CA LEU A 195 -14.10 17.70 -7.91
C LEU A 195 -15.05 18.01 -9.07
N ARG A 196 -14.68 18.99 -9.91
CA ARG A 196 -15.47 19.37 -11.08
C ARG A 196 -15.57 18.24 -12.11
N LEU A 197 -14.46 17.60 -12.46
CA LEU A 197 -14.43 16.50 -13.43
C LEU A 197 -15.05 15.21 -12.88
N SER A 198 -15.08 15.04 -11.54
CA SER A 198 -15.91 14.03 -10.88
C SER A 198 -17.42 14.39 -10.82
N GLY A 199 -17.81 15.54 -11.38
CA GLY A 199 -19.18 16.02 -11.44
C GLY A 199 -19.80 16.34 -10.07
N VAL A 200 -19.01 16.85 -9.12
CA VAL A 200 -19.52 17.41 -7.87
C VAL A 200 -20.16 18.77 -8.17
N ASP A 201 -21.37 19.02 -7.68
CA ASP A 201 -22.09 20.27 -7.93
C ASP A 201 -21.33 21.48 -7.31
N PRO A 202 -21.28 22.64 -7.99
CA PRO A 202 -20.59 23.82 -7.45
C PRO A 202 -21.11 24.25 -6.07
N GLY A 203 -22.42 24.14 -5.84
CA GLY A 203 -23.04 24.43 -4.54
C GLY A 203 -22.62 23.47 -3.42
N GLN A 204 -21.92 22.38 -3.72
CA GLN A 204 -21.33 21.46 -2.74
C GLN A 204 -19.87 21.80 -2.38
N VAL A 205 -19.19 22.65 -3.15
CA VAL A 205 -17.76 22.96 -2.94
C VAL A 205 -17.59 24.25 -2.13
N LEU A 206 -16.67 24.23 -1.17
CA LEU A 206 -16.25 25.42 -0.42
C LEU A 206 -14.72 25.48 -0.43
N VAL A 207 -14.12 26.62 -0.76
CA VAL A 207 -12.66 26.82 -0.65
C VAL A 207 -12.39 27.78 0.50
N PHE A 208 -11.67 27.31 1.50
CA PHE A 208 -11.24 28.09 2.66
C PHE A 208 -9.79 28.52 2.45
N ASP A 209 -9.59 29.82 2.20
CA ASP A 209 -8.27 30.44 2.15
C ASP A 209 -7.91 31.01 3.52
N HIS A 210 -6.95 30.35 4.19
CA HIS A 210 -6.45 30.78 5.50
C HIS A 210 -5.32 31.81 5.37
N HIS A 211 -4.98 32.20 4.13
CA HIS A 211 -3.81 33.01 3.78
C HIS A 211 -2.53 32.56 4.51
N PRO A 212 -2.15 31.27 4.41
CA PRO A 212 -0.98 30.75 5.07
C PRO A 212 0.27 31.49 4.60
N ASP A 213 1.09 31.90 5.57
CA ASP A 213 2.36 32.56 5.34
C ASP A 213 3.40 31.50 4.92
N TYR A 214 3.31 31.06 3.66
CA TYR A 214 4.19 30.04 3.08
C TYR A 214 5.67 30.44 3.19
N ASP A 215 5.98 31.73 3.20
CA ASP A 215 7.34 32.23 3.40
C ASP A 215 7.87 31.88 4.79
N ILE A 216 7.10 32.13 5.86
CA ILE A 216 7.46 31.71 7.23
C ILE A 216 7.57 30.18 7.33
N PHE A 217 6.66 29.42 6.71
CA PHE A 217 6.71 27.96 6.73
C PHE A 217 7.98 27.41 6.06
N LEU A 218 8.30 27.90 4.85
CA LEU A 218 9.52 27.51 4.13
C LEU A 218 10.77 27.98 4.85
N GLU A 219 10.82 29.22 5.36
CA GLU A 219 11.94 29.74 6.15
C GLU A 219 12.22 28.88 7.38
N ASN A 220 11.18 28.43 8.09
CA ASN A 220 11.33 27.52 9.23
C ASN A 220 11.79 26.12 8.81
N ALA A 221 11.38 25.61 7.64
CA ALA A 221 11.89 24.34 7.11
C ALA A 221 13.38 24.44 6.72
N PHE A 222 13.78 25.53 6.04
CA PHE A 222 15.18 25.75 5.65
C PHE A 222 16.08 26.08 6.85
N LYS A 223 15.59 26.76 7.90
CA LYS A 223 16.30 26.91 9.18
C LYS A 223 16.69 25.57 9.82
N LYS A 224 15.92 24.50 9.62
CA LYS A 224 16.25 23.14 10.11
C LYS A 224 17.35 22.44 9.32
N VAL A 225 17.63 22.88 8.08
CA VAL A 225 18.77 22.41 7.27
C VAL A 225 20.10 22.91 7.86
N GLY A 226 20.07 24.04 8.57
CA GLY A 226 21.27 24.69 9.13
C GLY A 226 22.00 25.48 8.05
N THR A 227 23.31 25.23 7.88
CA THR A 227 24.09 25.82 6.78
C THR A 227 23.58 25.31 5.44
N MET A 228 23.05 26.22 4.61
CA MET A 228 22.52 25.90 3.28
C MET A 228 23.60 25.31 2.37
N PRO A 229 23.37 24.13 1.77
CA PRO A 229 24.19 23.64 0.67
C PRO A 229 24.16 24.58 -0.54
N SER A 230 25.31 24.76 -1.18
CA SER A 230 25.50 25.45 -2.47
C SER A 230 24.62 24.87 -3.58
N LYS A 231 24.44 23.54 -3.56
CA LYS A 231 23.70 22.75 -4.56
C LYS A 231 22.39 22.23 -3.97
N VAL A 232 21.29 22.47 -4.67
CA VAL A 232 19.95 22.03 -4.28
C VAL A 232 19.27 21.29 -5.44
N ILE A 233 18.82 20.07 -5.18
CA ILE A 233 17.98 19.27 -6.08
C ILE A 233 16.53 19.41 -5.63
N ILE A 234 15.63 19.69 -6.58
CA ILE A 234 14.18 19.66 -6.39
C ILE A 234 13.66 18.54 -7.30
N GLY A 235 13.28 17.39 -6.71
CA GLY A 235 12.89 16.22 -7.50
C GLY A 235 13.23 14.88 -6.85
N TYR A 236 12.48 13.82 -7.17
CA TYR A 236 12.79 12.40 -6.93
C TYR A 236 13.40 12.00 -5.56
N ARG A 237 13.09 12.75 -4.49
CA ARG A 237 13.77 12.64 -3.18
C ARG A 237 13.90 11.20 -2.64
N GLY A 238 12.87 10.38 -2.79
CA GLY A 238 12.91 8.97 -2.38
C GLY A 238 13.82 8.11 -3.25
N VAL A 239 13.71 8.27 -4.58
CA VAL A 239 14.44 7.48 -5.59
C VAL A 239 15.93 7.82 -5.56
N LEU A 240 16.29 9.12 -5.52
CA LEU A 240 17.69 9.54 -5.48
C LEU A 240 18.42 9.00 -4.24
N LYS A 241 17.77 9.03 -3.06
CA LYS A 241 18.35 8.43 -1.84
C LYS A 241 18.55 6.92 -1.99
N ALA A 242 17.55 6.21 -2.49
CA ALA A 242 17.68 4.77 -2.72
C ALA A 242 18.84 4.47 -3.69
N GLU A 243 18.94 5.25 -4.77
CA GLU A 243 19.93 5.06 -5.83
C GLU A 243 21.37 5.38 -5.40
N LEU A 244 21.60 6.52 -4.76
CA LEU A 244 22.91 6.87 -4.21
C LEU A 244 23.34 5.90 -3.10
N THR A 245 22.39 5.42 -2.28
CA THR A 245 22.67 4.36 -1.30
C THR A 245 23.10 3.06 -2.00
N ARG A 246 22.33 2.65 -3.02
CA ARG A 246 22.57 1.42 -3.79
C ARG A 246 23.97 1.43 -4.39
N ARG A 247 24.31 2.49 -5.13
CA ARG A 247 25.63 2.73 -5.74
C ARG A 247 26.77 2.67 -4.74
N ALA A 248 26.65 3.42 -3.64
CA ALA A 248 27.70 3.48 -2.60
C ALA A 248 27.93 2.13 -1.93
N LEU A 249 26.86 1.36 -1.69
CA LEU A 249 26.97 0.01 -1.16
C LEU A 249 27.63 -0.92 -2.18
N TYR A 250 27.18 -0.97 -3.44
CA TYR A 250 27.77 -1.87 -4.45
C TYR A 250 29.24 -1.57 -4.75
N GLY A 251 29.65 -0.31 -4.82
CA GLY A 251 31.07 0.05 -4.93
C GLY A 251 31.90 -0.48 -3.75
N ARG A 252 31.34 -0.46 -2.52
CA ARG A 252 32.01 -1.06 -1.34
C ARG A 252 31.99 -2.59 -1.34
N LYS A 253 30.99 -3.23 -1.95
CA LYS A 253 30.98 -4.69 -2.17
C LYS A 253 32.08 -5.11 -3.13
N LEU A 254 32.32 -4.33 -4.20
CA LEU A 254 33.43 -4.56 -5.12
C LEU A 254 34.78 -4.48 -4.41
N GLU A 255 35.03 -3.44 -3.60
CA GLU A 255 36.25 -3.34 -2.81
C GLU A 255 36.44 -4.50 -1.82
N ALA A 256 35.34 -4.99 -1.21
CA ALA A 256 35.40 -6.17 -0.34
C ALA A 256 35.75 -7.45 -1.12
N LEU A 257 35.24 -7.60 -2.35
CA LEU A 257 35.62 -8.70 -3.25
C LEU A 257 37.09 -8.59 -3.67
N LYS A 258 37.58 -7.39 -4.04
CA LYS A 258 39.00 -7.15 -4.36
C LYS A 258 39.91 -7.40 -3.16
N THR A 259 39.48 -7.05 -1.96
CA THR A 259 40.23 -7.36 -0.71
C THR A 259 40.34 -8.88 -0.47
N ARG A 260 39.30 -9.67 -0.81
CA ARG A 260 39.30 -11.14 -0.64
C ARG A 260 40.02 -11.89 -1.76
N PHE A 261 39.94 -11.41 -2.99
CA PHE A 261 40.35 -12.13 -4.19
C PHE A 261 41.50 -11.46 -4.99
N GLY A 262 41.93 -10.26 -4.61
CA GLY A 262 42.92 -9.45 -5.35
C GLY A 262 42.28 -8.49 -6.36
N ASP A 263 43.09 -7.61 -6.95
CA ASP A 263 42.63 -6.47 -7.76
C ASP A 263 41.72 -6.86 -8.94
N ASN A 264 41.98 -8.03 -9.56
CA ASN A 264 41.03 -8.71 -10.43
C ASN A 264 40.31 -9.79 -9.63
N ALA A 265 39.20 -9.41 -9.00
CA ALA A 265 38.46 -10.30 -8.11
C ALA A 265 37.82 -11.49 -8.85
N TYR A 266 37.58 -11.38 -10.17
CA TYR A 266 37.11 -12.49 -11.00
C TYR A 266 38.20 -13.57 -11.12
N SER A 267 39.40 -13.20 -11.62
CA SER A 267 40.51 -14.15 -11.78
C SER A 267 40.95 -14.77 -10.46
N GLY A 268 40.97 -14.00 -9.37
CA GLY A 268 41.33 -14.49 -8.04
C GLY A 268 40.34 -15.50 -7.46
N MET A 269 39.03 -15.24 -7.60
CA MET A 269 37.98 -16.19 -7.22
C MET A 269 38.03 -17.45 -8.08
N MET A 270 38.25 -17.33 -9.39
CA MET A 270 38.44 -18.47 -10.29
C MET A 270 39.68 -19.31 -9.94
N LEU A 271 40.77 -18.66 -9.53
CA LEU A 271 41.99 -19.33 -9.07
C LEU A 271 41.75 -20.10 -7.76
N GLN A 272 41.08 -19.48 -6.78
CA GLN A 272 40.74 -20.14 -5.52
C GLN A 272 39.75 -21.30 -5.72
N LEU A 273 38.75 -21.17 -6.60
CA LEU A 273 37.86 -22.28 -6.98
C LEU A 273 38.65 -23.43 -7.62
N LYS A 274 39.57 -23.13 -8.54
CA LYS A 274 40.47 -24.14 -9.16
C LYS A 274 41.44 -24.76 -8.15
N GLN A 275 41.76 -24.07 -7.05
CA GLN A 275 42.46 -24.66 -5.91
C GLN A 275 41.55 -25.64 -5.15
N VAL A 276 40.31 -25.26 -4.83
CA VAL A 276 39.33 -26.15 -4.19
C VAL A 276 39.09 -27.41 -5.03
N THR A 277 38.99 -27.32 -6.36
CA THR A 277 38.87 -28.51 -7.24
C THR A 277 40.07 -29.46 -7.16
N ARG A 278 41.27 -28.96 -6.84
CA ARG A 278 42.50 -29.77 -6.67
C ARG A 278 42.62 -30.36 -5.27
N ASP A 279 42.24 -29.59 -4.26
CA ASP A 279 42.46 -29.91 -2.83
C ASP A 279 41.19 -30.48 -2.14
N ALA A 280 40.10 -30.67 -2.89
CA ALA A 280 38.78 -31.02 -2.38
C ALA A 280 38.82 -32.21 -1.40
N ALA A 281 38.28 -32.01 -0.20
CA ALA A 281 38.20 -33.04 0.83
C ALA A 281 37.12 -34.10 0.52
N SER A 282 36.19 -33.81 -0.39
CA SER A 282 35.17 -34.75 -0.85
C SER A 282 34.89 -34.63 -2.36
N PRO A 283 34.37 -35.70 -3.00
CA PRO A 283 33.90 -35.63 -4.38
C PRO A 283 32.78 -34.59 -4.59
N GLU A 284 31.93 -34.38 -3.59
CA GLU A 284 30.83 -33.39 -3.64
C GLU A 284 31.37 -31.96 -3.68
N GLU A 285 32.37 -31.63 -2.86
CA GLU A 285 33.04 -30.33 -2.88
C GLU A 285 33.71 -30.08 -4.24
N LYS A 286 34.37 -31.10 -4.81
CA LYS A 286 34.98 -31.02 -6.14
C LYS A 286 33.96 -30.74 -7.25
N VAL A 287 32.89 -31.53 -7.32
CA VAL A 287 31.82 -31.38 -8.32
C VAL A 287 31.13 -30.03 -8.18
N SER A 288 30.93 -29.56 -6.95
CA SER A 288 30.38 -28.23 -6.68
C SER A 288 31.31 -27.12 -7.19
N ALA A 289 32.62 -27.22 -6.92
CA ALA A 289 33.59 -26.24 -7.39
C ALA A 289 33.67 -26.19 -8.93
N GLU A 290 33.66 -27.34 -9.60
CA GLU A 290 33.62 -27.46 -11.06
C GLU A 290 32.32 -26.87 -11.65
N SER A 291 31.17 -27.12 -11.01
CA SER A 291 29.87 -26.53 -11.36
C SER A 291 29.89 -24.99 -11.29
N VAL A 292 30.46 -24.42 -10.22
CA VAL A 292 30.63 -22.98 -10.07
C VAL A 292 31.61 -22.40 -11.09
N ILE A 293 32.75 -23.06 -11.33
CA ILE A 293 33.73 -22.64 -12.35
C ILE A 293 33.05 -22.53 -13.71
N SER A 294 32.29 -23.56 -14.11
CA SER A 294 31.53 -23.59 -15.36
C SER A 294 30.49 -22.46 -15.43
N ALA A 295 29.74 -22.25 -14.33
CA ALA A 295 28.76 -21.16 -14.25
C ALA A 295 29.42 -19.77 -14.37
N MET A 296 30.55 -19.53 -13.69
CA MET A 296 31.32 -18.29 -13.80
C MET A 296 31.89 -18.08 -15.21
N GLU A 297 32.47 -19.13 -15.81
CA GLU A 297 33.02 -19.08 -17.18
C GLU A 297 31.95 -18.86 -18.26
N SER A 298 30.68 -19.17 -17.95
CA SER A 298 29.53 -18.83 -18.80
C SER A 298 29.08 -17.36 -18.71
N ARG A 299 29.61 -16.59 -17.76
CA ARG A 299 29.23 -15.20 -17.45
C ARG A 299 30.45 -14.26 -17.43
N LYS A 300 31.25 -14.30 -18.51
CA LYS A 300 32.51 -13.53 -18.64
C LYS A 300 32.31 -12.01 -18.61
N GLU A 301 31.11 -11.51 -18.85
CA GLU A 301 30.77 -10.09 -18.70
C GLU A 301 31.10 -9.56 -17.29
N TYR A 302 31.06 -10.41 -16.25
CA TYR A 302 31.45 -10.04 -14.90
C TYR A 302 32.96 -9.84 -14.69
N GLU A 303 33.82 -10.32 -15.60
CA GLU A 303 35.28 -10.10 -15.50
C GLU A 303 35.63 -8.61 -15.64
N SER A 304 35.00 -7.93 -16.60
CA SER A 304 35.15 -6.48 -16.79
C SER A 304 34.60 -5.68 -15.59
N LEU A 305 33.44 -6.09 -15.07
CA LEU A 305 32.80 -5.48 -13.91
C LEU A 305 33.66 -5.60 -12.65
N LEU A 306 34.18 -6.79 -12.36
CA LEU A 306 35.01 -7.04 -11.18
C LEU A 306 36.43 -6.46 -11.29
N SER A 307 36.83 -6.05 -12.49
CA SER A 307 38.08 -5.30 -12.73
C SER A 307 37.89 -3.78 -12.58
N SER A 308 36.67 -3.25 -12.77
CA SER A 308 36.36 -1.81 -12.67
C SER A 308 36.72 -1.19 -11.31
N SER A 309 36.81 0.14 -11.21
CA SER A 309 37.01 0.81 -9.92
C SER A 309 35.71 0.90 -9.10
N ARG A 310 35.85 1.13 -7.80
CA ARG A 310 34.71 1.48 -6.94
C ARG A 310 33.95 2.70 -7.46
N GLU A 311 34.70 3.69 -7.92
CA GLU A 311 34.20 4.94 -8.49
C GLU A 311 33.39 4.68 -9.77
N ASP A 312 33.81 3.76 -10.64
CA ASP A 312 33.07 3.37 -11.85
C ASP A 312 31.73 2.68 -11.52
N VAL A 313 31.69 1.83 -10.48
CA VAL A 313 30.45 1.21 -9.99
C VAL A 313 29.52 2.27 -9.41
N PHE A 314 30.07 3.25 -8.68
CA PHE A 314 29.28 4.31 -8.07
C PHE A 314 28.70 5.28 -9.11
N ARG A 315 29.53 5.71 -10.07
CA ARG A 315 29.17 6.68 -11.10
C ARG A 315 28.21 6.13 -12.13
N LYS A 316 28.40 4.89 -12.58
CA LYS A 316 27.59 4.29 -13.64
C LYS A 316 26.46 3.45 -13.07
N GLY A 317 25.21 3.88 -13.27
CA GLY A 317 24.02 3.17 -12.83
C GLY A 317 23.95 1.75 -13.38
N LEU A 318 24.44 1.55 -14.62
CA LEU A 318 24.53 0.25 -15.27
C LEU A 318 25.53 -0.70 -14.58
N ASN A 319 26.70 -0.22 -14.14
CA ASN A 319 27.64 -1.03 -13.35
C ASN A 319 27.05 -1.41 -11.99
N THR A 320 26.32 -0.49 -11.35
CA THR A 320 25.56 -0.79 -10.13
C THR A 320 24.46 -1.84 -10.36
N ALA A 321 23.78 -1.84 -11.52
CA ALA A 321 22.81 -2.87 -11.88
C ALA A 321 23.49 -4.23 -12.13
N LYS A 322 24.56 -4.26 -12.94
CA LYS A 322 25.39 -5.45 -13.19
C LYS A 322 25.94 -6.05 -11.88
N MET A 323 26.32 -5.22 -10.89
CA MET A 323 26.74 -5.68 -9.55
C MET A 323 25.59 -6.29 -8.72
N ALA A 324 24.36 -5.81 -8.89
CA ALA A 324 23.19 -6.38 -8.21
C ALA A 324 22.81 -7.75 -8.81
N GLU A 325 22.88 -7.89 -10.14
CA GLU A 325 22.71 -9.17 -10.84
C GLU A 325 23.79 -10.17 -10.44
N PHE A 326 25.05 -9.72 -10.35
CA PHE A 326 26.17 -10.54 -9.90
C PHE A 326 26.00 -11.03 -8.45
N GLU A 327 25.52 -10.18 -7.53
CA GLU A 327 25.20 -10.61 -6.16
C GLU A 327 24.09 -11.66 -6.12
N GLY A 328 23.04 -11.50 -6.93
CA GLY A 328 21.98 -12.49 -7.08
C GLY A 328 22.50 -13.83 -7.59
N PHE A 329 23.32 -13.79 -8.65
CA PHE A 329 23.98 -14.95 -9.22
C PHE A 329 24.88 -15.69 -8.22
N LEU A 330 25.76 -14.98 -7.49
CA LEU A 330 26.58 -15.59 -6.44
C LEU A 330 25.72 -16.18 -5.30
N ARG A 331 24.60 -15.55 -4.96
CA ARG A 331 23.68 -16.06 -3.93
C ARG A 331 23.05 -17.38 -4.36
N ASP A 332 22.57 -17.47 -5.60
CA ASP A 332 22.03 -18.71 -6.16
C ASP A 332 23.08 -19.82 -6.21
N LEU A 333 24.33 -19.50 -6.57
CA LEU A 333 25.44 -20.44 -6.52
C LEU A 333 25.73 -20.90 -5.08
N SER A 334 25.67 -20.01 -4.09
CA SER A 334 25.86 -20.36 -2.67
C SER A 334 24.77 -21.30 -2.13
N ILE A 335 23.51 -21.14 -2.59
CA ILE A 335 22.38 -21.98 -2.19
C ILE A 335 22.49 -23.36 -2.85
N LYS A 336 22.89 -23.41 -4.13
CA LYS A 336 23.08 -24.67 -4.88
C LYS A 336 24.31 -25.46 -4.45
N ASN A 337 25.35 -24.78 -3.94
CA ASN A 337 26.65 -25.36 -3.59
C ASN A 337 27.05 -25.03 -2.13
N PRO A 338 26.26 -25.42 -1.12
CA PRO A 338 26.43 -24.96 0.27
C PRO A 338 27.74 -25.42 0.92
N CYS A 339 28.37 -26.48 0.40
CA CYS A 339 29.67 -26.96 0.85
C CYS A 339 30.83 -25.99 0.51
N LEU A 340 30.68 -25.14 -0.51
CA LEU A 340 31.71 -24.22 -0.97
C LEU A 340 31.79 -22.96 -0.09
N LYS A 341 32.57 -23.06 1.00
CA LYS A 341 32.87 -21.95 1.92
C LYS A 341 33.27 -20.66 1.21
N ILE A 342 34.06 -20.76 0.13
CA ILE A 342 34.49 -19.61 -0.67
C ILE A 342 33.33 -18.71 -1.16
N ILE A 343 32.14 -19.27 -1.40
CA ILE A 343 30.94 -18.51 -1.79
C ILE A 343 29.99 -18.31 -0.60
N SER A 344 29.77 -19.32 0.23
CA SER A 344 28.79 -19.20 1.33
C SER A 344 29.24 -18.19 2.39
N GLU A 345 30.55 -18.05 2.63
CA GLU A 345 31.13 -16.99 3.49
C GLU A 345 30.97 -15.57 2.90
N LEU A 346 30.73 -15.41 1.59
CA LEU A 346 30.41 -14.09 1.01
C LEU A 346 29.08 -13.55 1.55
N PHE A 347 28.20 -14.44 2.01
CA PHE A 347 26.86 -14.12 2.50
C PHE A 347 26.68 -14.34 4.00
N ASP A 348 27.67 -14.93 4.68
CA ASP A 348 27.65 -15.02 6.14
C ASP A 348 27.80 -13.63 6.77
N ARG A 349 27.10 -13.40 7.89
CA ARG A 349 26.89 -12.07 8.46
C ARG A 349 28.14 -11.45 9.08
N GLU A 350 29.16 -12.26 9.35
CA GLU A 350 30.35 -11.83 10.10
C GLU A 350 31.61 -11.67 9.24
N SER A 351 31.76 -12.46 8.16
CA SER A 351 33.02 -12.57 7.42
C SER A 351 33.12 -11.69 6.16
N LEU A 352 32.02 -11.41 5.45
CA LEU A 352 32.01 -10.37 4.41
C LEU A 352 30.80 -9.44 4.46
N LYS A 353 31.09 -8.14 4.50
CA LYS A 353 30.13 -7.04 4.36
C LYS A 353 29.59 -6.88 2.92
N ILE A 354 29.54 -7.97 2.13
CA ILE A 354 28.77 -8.03 0.88
C ILE A 354 27.27 -8.00 1.20
N GLN A 355 26.86 -8.45 2.40
CA GLN A 355 25.72 -7.84 3.09
C GLN A 355 26.06 -6.41 3.51
N GLY A 356 26.09 -5.50 2.53
CA GLY A 356 26.02 -4.06 2.77
C GLY A 356 24.85 -3.81 3.72
N ALA A 357 25.15 -3.12 4.83
CA ALA A 357 24.36 -3.15 6.07
C ALA A 357 22.85 -3.26 5.85
N SER A 358 22.27 -4.33 6.42
CA SER A 358 20.92 -4.87 6.14
C SER A 358 19.95 -3.83 5.55
N PRO A 359 19.34 -4.03 4.36
CA PRO A 359 18.68 -2.97 3.54
C PRO A 359 17.66 -1.99 4.17
N GLY A 360 17.34 -2.10 5.46
CA GLY A 360 16.66 -1.09 6.27
C GLY A 360 17.56 -0.26 7.22
N LYS A 361 18.90 -0.38 7.16
CA LYS A 361 19.83 0.12 8.19
C LYS A 361 20.98 1.01 7.71
N THR A 362 21.20 1.21 6.42
CA THR A 362 22.23 2.17 5.96
C THR A 362 21.71 2.92 4.76
N TYR A 363 21.96 4.22 4.76
CA TYR A 363 21.46 5.12 3.74
C TYR A 363 22.45 6.24 3.44
N ALA A 364 22.50 6.65 2.19
CA ALA A 364 23.04 7.94 1.78
C ALA A 364 22.17 9.06 2.38
N GLY A 365 22.84 10.05 2.96
CA GLY A 365 22.26 11.31 3.39
C GLY A 365 21.39 11.29 4.66
N GLU A 366 21.52 12.39 5.40
CA GLU A 366 20.74 12.71 6.60
C GLU A 366 19.33 13.15 6.21
N THR A 367 18.29 12.56 6.82
CA THR A 367 16.90 13.03 6.63
C THR A 367 16.63 14.17 7.59
N VAL A 368 16.39 15.38 7.06
CA VAL A 368 15.86 16.50 7.87
C VAL A 368 14.34 16.37 7.91
N ALA A 369 13.83 16.02 9.09
CA ALA A 369 12.41 15.81 9.31
C ALA A 369 11.66 17.15 9.40
N ASP A 370 10.91 17.46 8.35
CA ASP A 370 9.93 18.53 8.32
C ASP A 370 8.58 17.98 7.84
N LEU A 371 7.48 18.60 8.27
CA LEU A 371 6.13 18.16 7.90
C LEU A 371 5.79 18.48 6.44
N LEU A 372 6.27 19.63 5.95
CA LEU A 372 5.87 20.22 4.67
C LEU A 372 6.95 20.02 3.61
N LEU A 373 8.21 20.30 3.97
CA LEU A 373 9.37 20.15 3.09
C LEU A 373 10.40 19.14 3.67
N PRO A 374 10.01 17.88 3.94
CA PRO A 374 10.97 16.87 4.38
C PRO A 374 12.06 16.71 3.32
N SER A 375 13.30 16.81 3.76
CA SER A 375 14.47 16.95 2.89
C SER A 375 15.59 15.99 3.29
N GLN A 376 16.60 15.90 2.42
CA GLN A 376 17.76 15.04 2.63
C GLN A 376 19.03 15.83 2.34
N ILE A 377 20.04 15.69 3.19
CA ILE A 377 21.36 16.27 2.97
C ILE A 377 22.32 15.14 2.66
N PHE A 378 22.85 15.08 1.44
CA PHE A 378 23.93 14.17 1.07
C PHE A 378 25.29 14.84 1.30
N THR A 379 26.22 14.17 1.97
CA THR A 379 27.65 14.54 1.91
C THR A 379 28.27 13.76 0.76
N VAL A 380 28.62 14.44 -0.33
CA VAL A 380 29.32 13.84 -1.47
C VAL A 380 30.82 14.05 -1.35
N ILE A 381 31.58 13.14 -1.96
CA ILE A 381 33.04 13.20 -2.04
C ILE A 381 33.40 13.43 -3.51
N LYS A 382 34.10 14.52 -3.81
CA LYS A 382 34.57 14.85 -5.16
C LYS A 382 35.85 14.09 -5.54
N GLU A 383 36.21 14.13 -6.82
CA GLU A 383 37.48 13.60 -7.35
C GLU A 383 38.70 14.05 -6.54
N ASN A 384 38.81 15.36 -6.32
CA ASN A 384 39.87 16.01 -5.51
C ASN A 384 39.84 15.65 -4.00
N GLY A 385 38.86 14.86 -3.54
CA GLY A 385 38.68 14.46 -2.14
C GLY A 385 37.93 15.48 -1.27
N GLU A 386 37.53 16.63 -1.82
CA GLU A 386 36.68 17.61 -1.15
C GLU A 386 35.33 16.98 -0.77
N ARG A 387 34.82 17.34 0.42
CA ARG A 387 33.48 16.97 0.86
C ARG A 387 32.54 18.15 0.70
N GLU A 388 31.53 17.99 -0.15
CA GLU A 388 30.48 19.00 -0.35
C GLU A 388 29.13 18.44 0.15
N LYS A 389 28.26 19.33 0.63
CA LYS A 389 26.86 18.96 0.93
C LYS A 389 25.98 19.28 -0.27
N ILE A 390 24.97 18.44 -0.50
CA ILE A 390 23.90 18.67 -1.48
C ILE A 390 22.57 18.52 -0.76
N LEU A 391 21.69 19.51 -0.89
CA LEU A 391 20.32 19.43 -0.38
C LEU A 391 19.42 18.80 -1.45
N ASN A 392 18.58 17.87 -1.04
CA ASN A 392 17.58 17.22 -1.90
C ASN A 392 16.19 17.41 -1.29
N LEU A 393 15.32 18.08 -2.04
CA LEU A 393 14.00 18.51 -1.65
C LEU A 393 12.93 17.67 -2.37
N ARG A 394 11.82 17.41 -1.68
CA ARG A 394 10.59 16.99 -2.35
C ARG A 394 10.12 18.18 -3.21
N PHE A 395 9.74 17.93 -4.46
CA PHE A 395 9.00 18.91 -5.25
C PHE A 395 7.66 19.23 -4.55
N LEU A 396 7.32 20.51 -4.49
CA LEU A 396 5.96 20.95 -4.17
C LEU A 396 5.25 21.29 -5.47
N TYR A 397 3.94 21.13 -5.50
CA TYR A 397 3.20 21.24 -6.76
C TYR A 397 3.19 22.66 -7.30
N GLY A 398 3.45 22.83 -8.59
CA GLY A 398 3.27 24.09 -9.32
C GLY A 398 4.04 25.28 -8.74
N ASP A 399 3.34 26.40 -8.52
CA ASP A 399 3.84 27.66 -7.95
C ASP A 399 4.64 27.48 -6.64
N MET A 400 4.32 26.47 -5.84
CA MET A 400 5.07 26.20 -4.61
C MET A 400 6.50 25.70 -4.86
N SER A 401 6.80 25.04 -5.98
CA SER A 401 8.20 24.71 -6.32
C SER A 401 9.02 25.97 -6.65
N GLY A 402 8.41 26.99 -7.25
CA GLY A 402 9.04 28.31 -7.43
C GLY A 402 9.40 28.96 -6.10
N LYS A 403 8.46 28.98 -5.13
CA LYS A 403 8.71 29.51 -3.77
C LYS A 403 9.77 28.71 -3.00
N VAL A 404 9.81 27.39 -3.18
CA VAL A 404 10.88 26.53 -2.60
C VAL A 404 12.25 26.90 -3.18
N ALA A 405 12.35 27.10 -4.50
CA ALA A 405 13.58 27.54 -5.16
C ALA A 405 14.00 28.94 -4.70
N GLU A 406 13.10 29.94 -4.71
CA GLU A 406 13.38 31.29 -4.22
C GLU A 406 13.90 31.28 -2.77
N LYS A 407 13.25 30.51 -1.88
CA LYS A 407 13.67 30.43 -0.48
C LYS A 407 15.03 29.74 -0.34
N ALA A 408 15.29 28.64 -1.06
CA ALA A 408 16.60 27.99 -1.07
C ALA A 408 17.72 28.95 -1.51
N ILE A 409 17.48 29.74 -2.56
CA ILE A 409 18.41 30.77 -3.05
C ILE A 409 18.63 31.86 -1.99
N SER A 410 17.57 32.35 -1.35
CA SER A 410 17.68 33.36 -0.28
C SER A 410 18.49 32.88 0.93
N PHE A 411 18.58 31.56 1.15
CA PHE A 411 19.41 30.93 2.16
C PHE A 411 20.85 30.65 1.70
N GLY A 412 21.19 30.88 0.43
CA GLY A 412 22.56 30.78 -0.10
C GLY A 412 22.77 29.72 -1.19
N ALA A 413 21.72 29.05 -1.69
CA ALA A 413 21.87 28.15 -2.83
C ALA A 413 22.39 28.90 -4.07
N LYS A 414 23.34 28.27 -4.78
CA LYS A 414 24.00 28.77 -5.99
C LYS A 414 23.71 27.95 -7.24
N GLU A 415 23.17 26.76 -7.08
CA GLU A 415 22.76 25.90 -8.18
C GLU A 415 21.48 25.16 -7.80
N ILE A 416 20.45 25.32 -8.64
CA ILE A 416 19.17 24.61 -8.53
C ILE A 416 19.09 23.58 -9.68
N VAL A 417 18.88 22.31 -9.32
CA VAL A 417 18.65 21.22 -10.26
C VAL A 417 17.21 20.74 -10.12
N HIS A 418 16.40 20.95 -11.16
CA HIS A 418 15.08 20.34 -11.26
C HIS A 418 15.20 18.97 -11.94
N ILE A 419 14.66 17.93 -11.30
CA ILE A 419 14.45 16.62 -11.93
C ILE A 419 12.97 16.31 -11.79
N GLY A 420 12.23 16.39 -12.90
CA GLY A 420 10.77 16.27 -12.95
C GLY A 420 10.28 15.13 -13.84
N ASN A 421 9.03 14.70 -13.63
CA ASN A 421 8.29 13.97 -14.67
C ASN A 421 7.65 14.99 -15.62
N SER A 422 7.49 14.65 -16.90
CA SER A 422 6.76 15.48 -17.86
C SER A 422 5.90 14.66 -18.81
N GLY A 423 4.77 15.22 -19.23
CA GLY A 423 4.08 14.76 -20.43
C GLY A 423 4.88 15.17 -21.67
N VAL A 424 4.98 14.28 -22.66
CA VAL A 424 5.68 14.56 -23.94
C VAL A 424 4.68 14.76 -25.08
N LEU A 425 4.97 15.73 -25.94
CA LEU A 425 4.07 16.21 -26.98
C LEU A 425 4.52 15.82 -28.40
N THR A 426 5.75 15.33 -28.57
CA THR A 426 6.28 14.89 -29.87
C THR A 426 5.59 13.59 -30.36
N PRO A 427 5.31 13.42 -31.67
CA PRO A 427 4.45 12.32 -32.16
C PRO A 427 5.00 10.90 -31.95
N ASP A 428 6.32 10.73 -32.05
CA ASP A 428 7.01 9.44 -32.01
C ASP A 428 7.58 9.09 -30.62
N ALA A 429 7.25 9.90 -29.61
CA ALA A 429 7.83 9.82 -28.29
C ALA A 429 7.52 8.52 -27.54
N LYS A 430 8.41 8.17 -26.63
CA LYS A 430 8.31 7.03 -25.72
C LYS A 430 8.37 7.48 -24.26
N ILE A 431 7.81 6.66 -23.39
CA ILE A 431 7.91 6.90 -21.94
C ILE A 431 9.28 6.42 -21.46
N GLY A 432 9.90 7.19 -20.57
CA GLY A 432 11.31 6.99 -20.21
C GLY A 432 12.31 7.75 -21.07
N GLU A 433 11.87 8.52 -22.08
CA GLU A 433 12.78 9.47 -22.75
C GLU A 433 13.23 10.59 -21.79
N LEU A 434 14.36 11.22 -22.11
CA LEU A 434 14.91 12.34 -21.35
C LEU A 434 14.93 13.61 -22.17
N TYR A 435 14.39 14.70 -21.61
CA TYR A 435 14.34 16.02 -22.24
C TYR A 435 15.09 17.04 -21.37
N PHE A 436 16.06 17.73 -21.98
CA PHE A 436 16.85 18.80 -21.38
C PHE A 436 16.50 20.13 -22.07
N PRO A 437 15.49 20.87 -21.57
CA PRO A 437 15.01 22.06 -22.26
C PRO A 437 16.03 23.20 -22.21
N SER A 438 16.21 23.87 -23.35
CA SER A 438 16.93 25.16 -23.43
C SER A 438 15.99 26.35 -23.25
N LEU A 439 14.71 26.18 -23.61
CA LEU A 439 13.68 27.21 -23.54
C LEU A 439 12.50 26.69 -22.72
N ILE A 440 12.22 27.36 -21.61
CA ILE A 440 11.11 27.08 -20.72
C ILE A 440 10.13 28.25 -20.82
N ILE A 441 8.90 27.98 -21.26
CA ILE A 441 7.83 28.97 -21.41
C ILE A 441 6.85 28.88 -20.23
N GLY A 442 6.56 30.02 -19.61
CA GLY A 442 5.57 30.14 -18.55
C GLY A 442 4.13 30.19 -19.08
N LYS A 443 3.15 30.08 -18.17
CA LYS A 443 1.71 30.12 -18.50
C LYS A 443 1.24 31.42 -19.17
N ASP A 444 2.03 32.50 -19.09
CA ASP A 444 1.81 33.78 -19.76
C ASP A 444 2.38 33.83 -21.20
N GLY A 445 2.92 32.71 -21.69
CA GLY A 445 3.54 32.60 -23.01
C GLY A 445 4.92 33.25 -23.13
N ARG A 446 5.51 33.71 -22.02
CA ARG A 446 6.85 34.32 -21.98
C ARG A 446 7.90 33.30 -21.58
N ALA A 447 9.16 33.53 -21.98
CA ALA A 447 10.28 32.77 -21.46
C ALA A 447 10.38 32.97 -19.94
N ALA A 448 10.41 31.85 -19.21
CA ALA A 448 10.63 31.79 -17.77
C ALA A 448 12.12 31.67 -17.40
N ASN A 449 12.96 31.26 -18.36
CA ASN A 449 14.42 31.15 -18.21
C ASN A 449 15.23 32.08 -19.16
N PRO A 450 14.82 33.34 -19.47
CA PRO A 450 15.49 34.16 -20.49
C PRO A 450 16.99 34.34 -20.18
N GLY A 451 17.84 33.84 -21.08
CA GLY A 451 19.30 33.90 -20.95
C GLY A 451 19.91 32.91 -19.94
N LEU A 452 19.13 32.00 -19.34
CA LEU A 452 19.66 30.94 -18.49
C LEU A 452 19.94 29.68 -19.31
N ALA A 453 21.22 29.33 -19.40
CA ALA A 453 21.71 28.01 -19.80
C ALA A 453 21.18 26.90 -18.89
N ASN A 454 20.97 25.71 -19.46
CA ASN A 454 20.67 24.48 -18.71
C ASN A 454 21.99 23.71 -18.51
N GLY A 455 22.69 23.97 -17.40
CA GLY A 455 24.09 23.54 -17.23
C GLY A 455 24.31 22.02 -17.38
N LEU A 456 23.44 21.21 -16.79
CA LEU A 456 23.47 19.75 -16.95
C LEU A 456 23.14 19.31 -18.39
N GLY A 457 22.21 20.00 -19.06
CA GLY A 457 21.84 19.70 -20.45
C GLY A 457 22.97 20.00 -21.43
N GLU A 458 23.66 21.14 -21.27
CA GLU A 458 24.84 21.50 -22.06
C GLU A 458 26.00 20.54 -21.83
N PHE A 459 26.25 20.17 -20.57
CA PHE A 459 27.26 19.17 -20.22
C PHE A 459 26.95 17.81 -20.88
N ALA A 460 25.74 17.28 -20.68
CA ALA A 460 25.34 15.98 -21.22
C ALA A 460 25.27 15.96 -22.76
N ALA A 461 25.04 17.10 -23.42
CA ALA A 461 25.11 17.24 -24.87
C ALA A 461 26.56 17.28 -25.41
N SER A 462 27.53 17.66 -24.57
CA SER A 462 28.96 17.70 -24.94
C SER A 462 29.69 16.36 -24.78
N GLU A 463 29.15 15.48 -23.93
CA GLU A 463 29.68 14.15 -23.68
C GLU A 463 29.18 13.13 -24.72
N PRO A 464 30.00 12.17 -25.18
CA PRO A 464 29.54 11.10 -26.05
C PRO A 464 28.57 10.18 -25.31
N VAL A 465 27.43 9.87 -25.94
CA VAL A 465 26.51 8.82 -25.44
C VAL A 465 27.21 7.46 -25.57
N GLU A 466 27.36 6.74 -24.45
CA GLU A 466 28.02 5.44 -24.45
C GLU A 466 27.21 4.40 -25.23
N ARG A 467 27.90 3.37 -25.78
CA ARG A 467 27.24 2.37 -26.62
C ARG A 467 26.12 1.62 -25.88
N GLU A 468 26.24 1.43 -24.57
CA GLU A 468 25.24 0.76 -23.74
C GLU A 468 23.99 1.63 -23.48
N ASP A 469 24.06 2.94 -23.75
CA ASP A 469 22.97 3.91 -23.62
C ASP A 469 22.33 4.28 -24.97
N GLN A 470 22.75 3.68 -26.10
CA GLN A 470 22.22 4.01 -27.44
C GLN A 470 20.72 3.73 -27.63
N ASP A 471 20.12 2.89 -26.78
CA ASP A 471 18.68 2.65 -26.73
C ASP A 471 17.90 3.79 -26.03
N LEU A 472 18.57 4.63 -25.23
CA LEU A 472 17.97 5.72 -24.49
C LEU A 472 17.88 6.96 -25.40
N LEU A 473 16.65 7.34 -25.76
CA LEU A 473 16.43 8.55 -26.55
C LEU A 473 16.50 9.77 -25.62
N ILE A 474 17.46 10.65 -25.93
CA ILE A 474 17.80 11.84 -25.16
C ILE A 474 17.68 13.05 -26.08
N HIS A 475 16.92 14.04 -25.63
CA HIS A 475 16.55 15.22 -26.41
C HIS A 475 17.12 16.47 -25.72
N PHE A 476 18.03 17.13 -26.41
CA PHE A 476 18.71 18.35 -25.94
C PHE A 476 18.14 19.59 -26.62
N SER A 477 18.29 20.74 -25.96
CA SER A 477 17.88 22.06 -26.46
C SER A 477 16.37 22.22 -26.68
N THR A 478 15.55 21.42 -26.02
CA THR A 478 14.11 21.31 -26.29
C THR A 478 13.29 22.51 -25.78
N ILE A 479 12.06 22.63 -26.26
CA ILE A 479 11.09 23.66 -25.83
C ILE A 479 10.06 23.05 -24.89
N HIS A 480 10.02 23.58 -23.66
CA HIS A 480 9.12 23.16 -22.60
C HIS A 480 8.07 24.24 -22.29
N THR A 481 6.87 23.84 -21.88
CA THR A 481 5.82 24.75 -21.39
C THR A 481 5.24 24.29 -20.06
N LYS A 482 4.87 25.26 -19.21
CA LYS A 482 4.10 24.99 -18.00
C LYS A 482 2.59 24.88 -18.26
N MET A 483 1.94 23.97 -17.54
CA MET A 483 0.51 23.97 -17.22
C MET A 483 0.26 24.29 -15.72
N SER A 484 -0.93 24.78 -15.35
CA SER A 484 -1.28 24.92 -13.92
C SER A 484 -1.81 23.61 -13.32
N SER A 485 -2.28 22.68 -14.15
CA SER A 485 -2.71 21.35 -13.74
C SER A 485 -2.81 20.46 -14.98
N PRO A 486 -2.43 19.15 -14.92
CA PRO A 486 -2.66 18.26 -16.04
C PRO A 486 -4.15 18.09 -16.30
N LEU A 487 -5.03 18.27 -15.30
CA LEU A 487 -6.50 18.25 -15.45
C LEU A 487 -7.09 19.41 -16.27
N MET A 488 -6.25 20.25 -16.88
CA MET A 488 -6.65 21.25 -17.89
C MET A 488 -6.30 20.82 -19.32
N GLU A 489 -5.54 19.73 -19.49
CA GLU A 489 -5.07 19.24 -20.78
C GLU A 489 -6.20 18.53 -21.55
N THR A 490 -7.03 19.31 -22.22
CA THR A 490 -7.92 18.78 -23.26
C THR A 490 -7.11 18.40 -24.50
N ARG A 491 -7.64 17.52 -25.35
CA ARG A 491 -6.96 17.14 -26.61
C ARG A 491 -6.69 18.36 -27.48
N ASP A 492 -7.65 19.27 -27.60
CA ASP A 492 -7.50 20.50 -28.40
C ASP A 492 -6.39 21.40 -27.85
N LEU A 493 -6.23 21.48 -26.52
CA LEU A 493 -5.12 22.21 -25.91
C LEU A 493 -3.78 21.53 -26.20
N VAL A 494 -3.70 20.21 -26.06
CA VAL A 494 -2.50 19.42 -26.39
C VAL A 494 -2.10 19.61 -27.86
N GLU A 495 -3.03 19.52 -28.80
CA GLU A 495 -2.75 19.76 -30.22
C GLU A 495 -2.38 21.23 -30.50
N ASN A 496 -2.96 22.20 -29.76
CA ASN A 496 -2.51 23.60 -29.83
C ASN A 496 -1.05 23.75 -29.37
N LEU A 497 -0.67 23.11 -28.25
CA LEU A 497 0.70 23.16 -27.76
C LEU A 497 1.69 22.51 -28.76
N LYS A 498 1.33 21.35 -29.33
CA LYS A 498 2.10 20.71 -30.42
C LYS A 498 2.28 21.64 -31.62
N SER A 499 1.21 22.27 -32.09
CA SER A 499 1.25 23.20 -33.24
C SER A 499 2.13 24.44 -33.01
N ARG A 500 2.42 24.76 -31.74
CA ARG A 500 3.31 25.85 -31.32
C ARG A 500 4.77 25.40 -31.10
N GLY A 501 5.08 24.13 -31.35
CA GLY A 501 6.42 23.57 -31.21
C GLY A 501 6.83 23.23 -29.77
N PHE A 502 5.89 23.08 -28.84
CA PHE A 502 6.20 22.56 -27.51
C PHE A 502 6.42 21.05 -27.55
N GLU A 503 7.47 20.59 -26.90
CA GLU A 503 7.88 19.18 -26.89
C GLU A 503 7.56 18.50 -25.55
N THR A 504 7.58 19.24 -24.44
CA THR A 504 7.26 18.72 -23.09
C THR A 504 6.41 19.69 -22.28
N VAL A 505 5.68 19.13 -21.31
CA VAL A 505 4.81 19.86 -20.39
C VAL A 505 4.91 19.31 -18.95
N ASP A 506 5.02 20.22 -17.97
CA ASP A 506 4.93 19.94 -16.54
C ASP A 506 4.16 21.07 -15.81
N VAL A 507 4.16 21.09 -14.47
CA VAL A 507 3.62 22.22 -13.70
C VAL A 507 4.67 23.01 -12.90
N GLU A 508 5.86 22.46 -12.67
CA GLU A 508 6.92 23.00 -11.80
C GLU A 508 8.04 23.79 -12.52
N ALA A 509 8.56 23.34 -13.66
CA ALA A 509 9.87 23.79 -14.18
C ALA A 509 9.90 25.30 -14.47
N ALA A 510 8.82 25.86 -15.02
CA ALA A 510 8.75 27.30 -15.30
C ALA A 510 8.74 28.18 -14.04
N GLU A 511 8.22 27.70 -12.91
CA GLU A 511 8.21 28.49 -11.66
C GLU A 511 9.58 28.45 -10.97
N ILE A 512 10.27 27.29 -11.04
CA ILE A 512 11.67 27.18 -10.61
C ILE A 512 12.57 28.09 -11.46
N ALA A 513 12.37 28.10 -12.79
CA ALA A 513 13.13 28.96 -13.69
C ALA A 513 12.93 30.46 -13.40
N LYS A 514 11.67 30.90 -13.19
CA LYS A 514 11.37 32.29 -12.80
C LYS A 514 12.10 32.70 -11.52
N ALA A 515 12.11 31.84 -10.50
CA ALA A 515 12.80 32.12 -9.23
C ALA A 515 14.31 32.34 -9.44
N VAL A 516 14.97 31.52 -10.27
CA VAL A 516 16.39 31.69 -10.64
C VAL A 516 16.61 32.96 -11.46
N CYS A 517 15.77 33.25 -12.46
CA CYS A 517 15.86 34.50 -13.22
C CYS A 517 15.68 35.74 -12.34
N GLN A 518 14.75 35.70 -11.39
CA GLN A 518 14.52 36.79 -10.45
C GLN A 518 15.70 36.97 -9.49
N ALA A 519 16.35 35.90 -9.05
CA ALA A 519 17.60 35.95 -8.29
C ALA A 519 18.76 36.55 -9.11
N ASN A 520 18.88 36.18 -10.39
CA ASN A 520 19.96 36.67 -11.25
C ASN A 520 19.76 38.14 -11.66
N SER A 521 18.51 38.60 -11.82
CA SER A 521 18.21 40.04 -11.97
C SER A 521 18.56 40.86 -10.72
N LYS A 522 18.66 40.22 -9.53
CA LYS A 522 19.16 40.79 -8.27
C LYS A 522 20.68 40.56 -8.09
N GLY A 523 21.38 40.06 -9.10
CA GLY A 523 22.84 39.87 -9.11
C GLY A 523 23.36 38.65 -8.33
N GLN A 524 22.55 37.62 -8.08
CA GLN A 524 22.92 36.51 -7.20
C GLN A 524 23.74 35.37 -7.86
N ASP A 525 23.86 35.37 -9.19
CA ASP A 525 24.57 34.37 -10.02
C ASP A 525 24.27 32.92 -9.61
N VAL A 526 23.03 32.51 -9.87
CA VAL A 526 22.48 31.19 -9.57
C VAL A 526 22.33 30.41 -10.88
N LYS A 527 22.86 29.19 -10.91
CA LYS A 527 22.71 28.26 -12.03
C LYS A 527 21.40 27.49 -11.96
N LEU A 528 20.86 27.17 -13.13
CA LEU A 528 19.72 26.26 -13.31
C LEU A 528 20.17 25.03 -14.13
N SER A 529 19.72 23.86 -13.72
CA SER A 529 19.71 22.65 -14.55
C SER A 529 18.32 22.02 -14.49
N THR A 530 17.82 21.54 -15.62
CA THR A 530 16.50 20.90 -15.70
C THR A 530 16.60 19.63 -16.53
N ALA A 531 16.22 18.50 -15.93
CA ALA A 531 16.06 17.21 -16.59
C ALA A 531 14.61 16.74 -16.42
N LEU A 532 13.94 16.45 -17.53
CA LEU A 532 12.56 16.00 -17.56
C LEU A 532 12.50 14.56 -18.05
N LEU A 533 11.92 13.69 -17.25
CA LEU A 533 11.70 12.28 -17.56
C LEU A 533 10.28 12.11 -18.09
N VAL A 534 10.13 11.58 -19.30
CA VAL A 534 8.80 11.37 -19.87
C VAL A 534 8.03 10.34 -19.04
N SER A 535 6.86 10.73 -18.53
CA SER A 535 5.96 9.88 -17.74
C SER A 535 4.75 9.35 -18.51
N ASP A 536 4.35 10.07 -19.55
CA ASP A 536 3.11 9.88 -20.28
C ASP A 536 3.13 10.68 -21.59
N ILE A 537 2.20 10.37 -22.50
CA ILE A 537 2.13 10.99 -23.83
C ILE A 537 0.72 11.60 -24.02
N PRO A 538 0.51 12.85 -23.52
CA PRO A 538 -0.75 13.57 -23.61
C PRO A 538 -1.45 13.49 -24.97
N GLY A 539 -2.77 13.24 -24.94
CA GLY A 539 -3.65 13.32 -26.10
C GLY A 539 -3.66 12.09 -27.01
N THR A 540 -2.68 11.18 -26.89
CA THR A 540 -2.59 9.99 -27.76
C THR A 540 -3.71 8.97 -27.56
N GLY A 541 -4.42 9.02 -26.42
CA GLY A 541 -5.43 8.01 -26.07
C GLY A 541 -4.86 6.58 -25.96
N SER A 542 -3.54 6.44 -25.82
CA SER A 542 -2.84 5.15 -25.94
C SER A 542 -2.79 4.33 -24.64
N GLY A 543 -3.25 4.89 -23.51
CA GLY A 543 -3.14 4.28 -22.18
C GLY A 543 -1.74 4.37 -21.56
N LYS A 544 -0.72 4.57 -22.39
CA LYS A 544 0.69 4.65 -22.00
C LYS A 544 0.91 5.79 -21.00
N THR A 545 1.10 5.39 -19.75
CA THR A 545 1.52 6.17 -18.59
C THR A 545 2.43 5.26 -17.77
N ILE A 546 3.34 5.80 -16.96
CA ILE A 546 4.16 4.99 -16.01
C ILE A 546 3.25 4.09 -15.16
N GLU A 547 2.12 4.60 -14.68
CA GLU A 547 1.16 3.86 -13.85
C GLU A 547 0.52 2.68 -14.60
N TYR A 548 0.03 2.90 -15.82
CA TYR A 548 -0.50 1.82 -16.67
C TYR A 548 0.55 0.75 -16.97
N MET A 549 1.79 1.17 -17.22
CA MET A 549 2.90 0.27 -17.54
C MET A 549 3.36 -0.56 -16.34
N LYS A 550 3.37 0.00 -15.11
CA LYS A 550 3.59 -0.77 -13.86
C LYS A 550 2.59 -1.93 -13.68
N GLU A 551 1.38 -1.79 -14.23
CA GLU A 551 0.31 -2.80 -14.11
C GLU A 551 0.31 -3.84 -15.25
N ASN A 552 0.83 -3.50 -16.43
CA ASN A 552 0.66 -4.28 -17.66
C ASN A 552 2.02 -4.68 -18.29
N GLU A 553 2.81 -5.46 -17.56
CA GLU A 553 4.02 -6.16 -18.06
C GLU A 553 5.15 -5.26 -18.61
N TRP A 554 5.36 -4.07 -18.06
CA TRP A 554 6.51 -3.26 -18.47
C TRP A 554 7.85 -3.86 -18.02
N ASN A 555 8.83 -3.78 -18.92
CA ASN A 555 10.22 -4.06 -18.61
C ASN A 555 10.76 -2.93 -17.73
N GLU A 556 10.72 -3.11 -16.41
CA GLU A 556 11.17 -2.16 -15.38
C GLU A 556 12.58 -1.59 -15.68
N ALA A 557 13.38 -2.33 -16.46
CA ALA A 557 14.67 -1.92 -17.01
C ALA A 557 14.67 -0.56 -17.75
N GLU A 558 13.64 -0.19 -18.52
CA GLU A 558 13.68 1.03 -19.35
C GLU A 558 13.67 2.30 -18.48
N TYR A 559 12.69 2.44 -17.59
CA TYR A 559 12.65 3.51 -16.57
C TYR A 559 13.87 3.49 -15.65
N ARG A 560 14.36 2.28 -15.32
CA ARG A 560 15.59 2.07 -14.56
C ARG A 560 16.87 2.38 -15.36
N ARG A 561 16.82 2.74 -16.65
CA ARG A 561 17.97 3.32 -17.38
C ARG A 561 17.93 4.84 -17.29
N SER A 562 16.80 5.46 -17.62
CA SER A 562 16.67 6.91 -17.77
C SER A 562 16.97 7.69 -16.48
N PHE A 563 16.38 7.29 -15.35
CA PHE A 563 16.64 8.00 -14.09
C PHE A 563 18.10 7.82 -13.64
N PRO A 564 18.68 6.59 -13.62
CA PRO A 564 20.11 6.43 -13.40
C PRO A 564 21.01 7.20 -14.35
N TYR A 565 20.69 7.31 -15.66
CA TYR A 565 21.48 8.14 -16.59
C TYR A 565 21.53 9.62 -16.17
N VAL A 566 20.39 10.21 -15.76
CA VAL A 566 20.38 11.58 -15.21
C VAL A 566 21.29 11.69 -13.97
N ILE A 567 21.34 10.65 -13.14
CA ILE A 567 22.23 10.63 -11.96
C ILE A 567 23.69 10.45 -12.37
N ASP A 568 23.99 9.62 -13.37
CA ASP A 568 25.34 9.43 -13.91
C ASP A 568 25.89 10.78 -14.40
N LYS A 569 25.14 11.48 -15.26
CA LYS A 569 25.50 12.82 -15.75
C LYS A 569 25.57 13.89 -14.66
N LEU A 570 24.73 13.81 -13.64
CA LEU A 570 24.80 14.72 -12.50
C LEU A 570 26.05 14.49 -11.62
N LEU A 571 26.45 13.23 -11.43
CA LEU A 571 27.67 12.88 -10.70
C LEU A 571 28.94 13.25 -11.48
N GLU A 572 28.93 13.09 -12.80
CA GLU A 572 30.00 13.53 -13.70
C GLU A 572 30.14 15.06 -13.72
N TYR A 573 29.04 15.78 -13.98
CA TYR A 573 28.98 17.26 -14.01
C TYR A 573 29.49 17.90 -12.70
N TRP A 574 29.22 17.27 -11.55
CA TRP A 574 29.69 17.72 -10.24
C TRP A 574 31.00 17.08 -9.76
N GLN A 575 31.63 16.25 -10.59
CA GLN A 575 32.88 15.53 -10.28
C GLN A 575 32.79 14.71 -8.98
N VAL A 576 31.62 14.16 -8.68
CA VAL A 576 31.37 13.32 -7.50
C VAL A 576 31.85 11.90 -7.77
N LYS A 577 32.62 11.32 -6.85
CA LYS A 577 33.13 9.94 -6.95
C LYS A 577 32.54 8.96 -5.93
N ASP A 578 31.99 9.47 -4.83
CA ASP A 578 31.36 8.68 -3.76
C ASP A 578 30.39 9.53 -2.93
N VAL A 579 29.58 8.88 -2.09
CA VAL A 579 28.72 9.54 -1.09
C VAL A 579 28.91 8.90 0.28
N GLU A 580 28.84 9.73 1.32
CA GLU A 580 28.77 9.23 2.69
C GLU A 580 27.43 8.52 2.93
N VAL A 581 27.50 7.23 3.27
CA VAL A 581 26.37 6.50 3.84
C VAL A 581 26.59 6.31 5.34
N SER A 582 25.54 6.56 6.10
CA SER A 582 25.52 6.37 7.55
C SER A 582 24.63 5.19 7.91
N GLU A 583 24.99 4.46 8.97
CA GLU A 583 24.01 3.60 9.63
C GLU A 583 22.82 4.46 10.11
N ALA A 584 21.62 3.93 9.92
CA ALA A 584 20.37 4.52 10.35
C ALA A 584 20.35 4.55 11.88
N ARG A 585 20.91 5.62 12.46
CA ARG A 585 20.66 5.98 13.85
C ARG A 585 19.15 6.05 14.00
N SER A 586 18.58 5.13 14.78
CA SER A 586 17.16 5.20 15.12
C SER A 586 16.89 6.59 15.65
N PHE A 587 16.08 7.37 14.93
CA PHE A 587 15.86 8.79 15.23
C PHE A 587 15.01 8.87 16.50
N ARG A 588 15.67 8.76 17.64
CA ARG A 588 15.16 9.25 18.91
C ARG A 588 15.36 10.77 18.85
N PRO A 589 14.29 11.58 18.80
CA PRO A 589 14.45 13.02 18.98
C PRO A 589 15.20 13.24 20.29
N LYS A 590 16.27 14.06 20.26
CA LYS A 590 17.09 14.29 21.45
C LYS A 590 16.21 14.84 22.57
N GLU A 591 16.20 14.15 23.70
CA GLU A 591 15.57 14.63 24.93
C GLU A 591 16.31 15.91 25.35
N GLY A 592 15.69 17.07 25.09
CA GLY A 592 16.36 18.37 25.20
C GLY A 592 15.42 19.58 25.26
N LEU A 593 14.11 19.36 25.41
CA LEU A 593 13.11 20.39 25.69
C LEU A 593 12.24 19.89 26.85
N ALA A 594 12.80 19.97 28.06
CA ALA A 594 12.03 19.76 29.29
C ALA A 594 11.21 21.02 29.58
N MET A 595 9.90 20.86 29.74
CA MET A 595 9.03 21.88 30.34
C MET A 595 8.39 21.26 31.57
N ASP A 596 8.80 21.74 32.75
CA ASP A 596 8.30 21.27 34.04
C ASP A 596 6.86 21.77 34.29
N ALA A 597 5.89 20.85 34.28
CA ALA A 597 4.53 21.11 34.73
C ALA A 597 3.97 19.91 35.51
N PRO A 598 3.41 20.11 36.72
CA PRO A 598 2.86 19.02 37.53
C PRO A 598 1.48 18.57 37.04
N VAL A 599 1.28 17.26 36.94
CA VAL A 599 -0.01 16.65 36.59
C VAL A 599 -0.88 16.44 37.84
N PRO A 600 -2.14 16.89 37.88
CA PRO A 600 -3.02 16.71 39.04
C PRO A 600 -3.54 15.27 39.18
N ALA A 601 -3.84 14.85 40.42
CA ALA A 601 -4.19 13.47 40.75
C ALA A 601 -5.67 13.13 40.46
N THR A 602 -5.90 12.03 39.73
CA THR A 602 -7.24 11.57 39.29
C THR A 602 -7.89 10.59 40.29
N PRO A 603 -9.22 10.58 40.50
CA PRO A 603 -9.87 9.72 41.49
C PRO A 603 -9.91 8.22 41.11
N ARG A 604 -9.59 7.34 42.06
CA ARG A 604 -9.42 5.89 41.84
C ARG A 604 -10.71 5.05 41.65
N ILE A 605 -11.91 5.64 41.78
CA ILE A 605 -13.15 4.87 41.96
C ILE A 605 -13.85 4.51 40.63
N GLY A 606 -13.75 5.35 39.58
CA GLY A 606 -14.52 5.18 38.34
C GLY A 606 -14.18 3.93 37.51
N ILE A 607 -12.94 3.42 37.62
CA ILE A 607 -12.41 2.36 36.73
C ILE A 607 -13.13 1.02 36.94
N LEU A 608 -13.52 0.67 38.16
CA LEU A 608 -14.21 -0.59 38.45
C LEU A 608 -15.66 -0.63 37.90
N GLN A 609 -16.31 0.53 37.79
CA GLN A 609 -17.66 0.60 37.22
C GLN A 609 -17.62 0.45 35.69
N VAL A 610 -16.68 1.14 35.02
CA VAL A 610 -16.43 1.01 33.58
C VAL A 610 -16.25 -0.45 33.15
N LEU A 611 -15.53 -1.26 33.94
CA LEU A 611 -15.32 -2.68 33.66
C LEU A 611 -16.57 -3.56 33.86
N LYS A 612 -17.49 -3.18 34.76
CA LYS A 612 -18.81 -3.84 34.89
C LYS A 612 -19.70 -3.55 33.69
N ASP A 613 -19.79 -2.27 33.29
CA ASP A 613 -20.67 -1.84 32.21
C ASP A 613 -20.24 -2.44 30.86
N LEU A 614 -18.93 -2.51 30.62
CA LEU A 614 -18.34 -3.19 29.45
C LEU A 614 -18.77 -4.66 29.34
N LYS A 615 -18.82 -5.39 30.47
CA LYS A 615 -19.25 -6.79 30.51
C LYS A 615 -20.74 -6.96 30.18
N GLN A 616 -21.57 -5.95 30.47
CA GLN A 616 -23.01 -5.95 30.17
C GLN A 616 -23.33 -5.50 28.73
N ILE A 617 -22.47 -4.70 28.12
CA ILE A 617 -22.62 -4.27 26.72
C ILE A 617 -22.21 -5.39 25.76
N LEU A 618 -21.15 -6.13 26.08
CA LEU A 618 -20.65 -7.25 25.28
C LEU A 618 -21.57 -8.48 25.24
N SER A 619 -22.65 -8.53 26.04
CA SER A 619 -23.60 -9.66 26.03
C SER A 619 -24.84 -9.46 25.14
N ARG A 620 -24.88 -8.38 24.33
CA ARG A 620 -25.99 -8.10 23.40
C ARG A 620 -25.61 -8.39 21.95
N LYS A 621 -26.22 -9.42 21.35
CA LYS A 621 -26.07 -9.77 19.93
C LYS A 621 -26.61 -8.66 19.03
N TYR A 622 -25.79 -8.17 18.11
CA TYR A 622 -26.22 -7.34 16.97
C TYR A 622 -26.15 -8.15 15.67
N VAL A 623 -27.17 -8.01 14.82
CA VAL A 623 -27.25 -8.63 13.49
C VAL A 623 -27.06 -7.53 12.46
N ILE A 624 -26.04 -7.66 11.60
CA ILE A 624 -25.80 -6.76 10.47
C ILE A 624 -26.32 -7.43 9.19
N THR A 625 -27.21 -6.74 8.46
CA THR A 625 -27.76 -7.21 7.18
C THR A 625 -26.91 -6.72 6.00
N GLY A 626 -26.64 -7.64 5.07
CA GLY A 626 -25.80 -7.42 3.89
C GLY A 626 -26.50 -6.62 2.78
N LYS A 627 -25.70 -6.17 1.81
CA LYS A 627 -26.16 -5.69 0.49
C LYS A 627 -25.62 -6.64 -0.57
N GLU A 628 -26.35 -6.78 -1.67
CA GLU A 628 -26.27 -7.91 -2.60
C GLU A 628 -25.17 -7.81 -3.68
N ASP A 629 -24.02 -8.46 -3.46
CA ASP A 629 -23.02 -8.77 -4.51
C ASP A 629 -23.42 -10.02 -5.34
N VAL A 630 -24.69 -10.13 -5.72
CA VAL A 630 -25.30 -11.38 -6.21
C VAL A 630 -24.94 -11.77 -7.67
N PRO A 631 -24.91 -10.86 -8.67
CA PRO A 631 -24.93 -11.26 -10.09
C PRO A 631 -23.77 -12.14 -10.56
N GLU A 632 -22.53 -11.79 -10.22
CA GLU A 632 -21.32 -12.50 -10.69
C GLU A 632 -21.18 -13.89 -10.06
N ARG A 633 -21.59 -14.01 -8.80
CA ARG A 633 -21.56 -15.27 -8.04
C ARG A 633 -22.58 -16.26 -8.58
N GLU A 634 -23.80 -15.78 -8.81
CA GLU A 634 -24.88 -16.57 -9.42
C GLU A 634 -24.51 -17.01 -10.85
N LEU A 635 -23.88 -16.13 -11.63
CA LEU A 635 -23.35 -16.47 -12.95
C LEU A 635 -22.26 -17.55 -12.86
N ALA A 636 -21.29 -17.44 -11.95
CA ALA A 636 -20.26 -18.45 -11.74
C ALA A 636 -20.83 -19.80 -11.27
N CYS A 637 -21.87 -19.81 -10.43
CA CYS A 637 -22.61 -21.03 -10.07
C CYS A 637 -23.27 -21.69 -11.28
N ARG A 638 -24.02 -20.92 -12.09
CA ARG A 638 -24.66 -21.44 -13.32
C ARG A 638 -23.66 -22.01 -14.31
N ILE A 639 -22.48 -21.39 -14.45
CA ILE A 639 -21.42 -21.91 -15.31
C ILE A 639 -20.89 -23.24 -14.74
N ALA A 640 -20.67 -23.33 -13.42
CA ALA A 640 -20.23 -24.58 -12.78
C ALA A 640 -21.21 -25.75 -12.99
N GLU A 641 -22.52 -25.51 -12.84
CA GLU A 641 -23.58 -26.50 -13.10
C GLU A 641 -23.55 -26.99 -14.54
N ARG A 642 -23.43 -26.05 -15.49
CA ARG A 642 -23.33 -26.39 -16.91
C ARG A 642 -22.04 -27.16 -17.27
N ILE A 643 -20.93 -26.94 -16.56
CA ILE A 643 -19.70 -27.73 -16.71
C ILE A 643 -19.95 -29.17 -16.23
N LEU A 644 -20.48 -29.36 -15.02
CA LEU A 644 -20.75 -30.70 -14.47
C LEU A 644 -21.74 -31.49 -15.33
N GLY A 645 -22.83 -30.85 -15.76
CA GLY A 645 -23.80 -31.46 -16.68
C GLY A 645 -23.19 -31.85 -18.04
N LYS A 646 -22.19 -31.10 -18.54
CA LYS A 646 -21.44 -31.48 -19.76
C LYS A 646 -20.51 -32.67 -19.57
N MET A 647 -20.04 -32.89 -18.33
CA MET A 647 -19.22 -34.04 -17.95
C MET A 647 -20.06 -35.27 -17.59
N ASN A 648 -21.39 -35.19 -17.69
CA ASN A 648 -22.35 -36.21 -17.23
C ASN A 648 -22.19 -36.59 -15.75
N LEU A 649 -21.78 -35.62 -14.91
CA LEU A 649 -21.65 -35.80 -13.47
C LEU A 649 -22.99 -35.49 -12.79
N ASN A 650 -23.34 -36.27 -11.76
CA ASN A 650 -24.60 -36.10 -11.04
C ASN A 650 -24.51 -34.95 -10.03
N ASP A 651 -25.28 -33.89 -10.25
CA ASP A 651 -25.24 -32.67 -9.44
C ASP A 651 -25.44 -32.91 -7.92
N SER A 652 -26.20 -33.95 -7.52
CA SER A 652 -26.39 -34.29 -6.10
C SER A 652 -25.15 -34.84 -5.41
N ASP A 653 -24.23 -35.43 -6.17
CA ASP A 653 -23.10 -36.18 -5.63
C ASP A 653 -21.81 -35.34 -5.62
N HIS A 654 -21.87 -34.14 -6.22
CA HIS A 654 -20.72 -33.27 -6.52
C HIS A 654 -20.91 -31.83 -6.00
N ASN A 655 -21.62 -31.61 -4.89
CA ASN A 655 -21.94 -30.25 -4.40
C ASN A 655 -20.70 -29.44 -3.96
N LEU A 656 -19.67 -30.11 -3.42
CA LEU A 656 -18.38 -29.48 -3.08
C LEU A 656 -17.58 -29.15 -4.34
N LEU A 657 -17.56 -30.06 -5.32
CA LEU A 657 -16.90 -29.83 -6.61
C LEU A 657 -17.56 -28.65 -7.35
N LYS A 658 -18.89 -28.63 -7.45
CA LYS A 658 -19.69 -27.50 -7.96
C LYS A 658 -19.30 -26.18 -7.29
N GLY A 659 -19.30 -26.16 -5.95
CA GLY A 659 -18.98 -24.97 -5.16
C GLY A 659 -17.51 -24.54 -5.28
N ASN A 660 -16.59 -25.47 -5.56
CA ASN A 660 -15.18 -25.18 -5.83
C ASN A 660 -15.00 -24.57 -7.22
N ILE A 661 -15.55 -25.20 -8.27
CA ILE A 661 -15.53 -24.69 -9.66
C ILE A 661 -16.08 -23.26 -9.71
N ALA A 662 -17.27 -23.03 -9.15
CA ALA A 662 -17.89 -21.69 -9.09
C ALA A 662 -16.98 -20.67 -8.37
N THR A 663 -16.26 -21.10 -7.32
CA THR A 663 -15.30 -20.24 -6.63
C THR A 663 -14.05 -19.96 -7.47
N TYR A 664 -13.55 -20.93 -8.24
CA TYR A 664 -12.36 -20.74 -9.09
C TYR A 664 -12.68 -19.79 -10.25
N LEU A 665 -13.84 -19.96 -10.89
CA LEU A 665 -14.36 -19.06 -11.92
C LEU A 665 -14.47 -17.63 -11.39
N PHE A 666 -15.20 -17.43 -10.27
CA PHE A 666 -15.39 -16.11 -9.67
C PHE A 666 -14.08 -15.41 -9.26
N ASN A 667 -13.05 -16.15 -8.84
CA ASN A 667 -11.76 -15.54 -8.44
C ASN A 667 -10.74 -15.42 -9.59
N GLY A 668 -10.98 -16.09 -10.72
CA GLY A 668 -9.99 -16.29 -11.80
C GLY A 668 -10.37 -15.69 -13.17
N ALA A 669 -11.63 -15.32 -13.36
CA ALA A 669 -12.13 -14.61 -14.54
C ALA A 669 -12.67 -13.23 -14.14
N SER A 670 -12.50 -12.22 -15.00
CA SER A 670 -13.26 -10.98 -14.89
C SER A 670 -14.74 -11.19 -15.20
N ARG A 671 -15.59 -10.25 -14.77
CA ARG A 671 -17.04 -10.28 -15.04
C ARG A 671 -17.37 -10.48 -16.52
N LYS A 672 -16.67 -9.74 -17.40
CA LYS A 672 -16.85 -9.84 -18.85
C LYS A 672 -16.60 -11.27 -19.34
N THR A 673 -15.50 -11.89 -18.90
CA THR A 673 -15.17 -13.27 -19.23
C THR A 673 -16.21 -14.27 -18.70
N LEU A 674 -16.76 -14.07 -17.49
CA LEU A 674 -17.87 -14.88 -16.99
C LEU A 674 -19.15 -14.70 -17.84
N GLU A 675 -19.46 -13.48 -18.28
CA GLU A 675 -20.62 -13.22 -19.15
C GLU A 675 -20.43 -13.81 -20.55
N GLU A 676 -19.20 -13.84 -21.07
CA GLU A 676 -18.86 -14.50 -22.34
C GLU A 676 -19.01 -16.02 -22.25
N ILE A 677 -18.37 -16.66 -21.26
CA ILE A 677 -18.53 -18.10 -20.99
C ILE A 677 -20.00 -18.45 -20.75
N GLY A 678 -20.72 -17.62 -20.00
CA GLY A 678 -22.14 -17.80 -19.71
C GLY A 678 -23.05 -17.82 -20.96
N LYS A 679 -22.66 -17.12 -22.04
CA LYS A 679 -23.41 -17.02 -23.30
C LYS A 679 -23.13 -18.17 -24.29
N GLU A 680 -22.05 -18.91 -24.12
CA GLU A 680 -21.68 -20.00 -25.04
C GLU A 680 -22.70 -21.14 -24.97
N SER A 681 -23.11 -21.69 -26.13
CA SER A 681 -24.02 -22.84 -26.21
C SER A 681 -23.32 -24.15 -25.83
N THR A 682 -22.04 -24.27 -26.16
CA THR A 682 -21.15 -25.39 -25.83
C THR A 682 -20.03 -24.91 -24.90
N LEU A 683 -20.06 -25.37 -23.64
CA LEU A 683 -18.93 -25.19 -22.74
C LEU A 683 -17.88 -26.27 -23.01
N ASP A 684 -16.67 -25.83 -23.33
CA ASP A 684 -15.47 -26.65 -23.42
C ASP A 684 -14.56 -26.36 -22.22
N PRO A 685 -14.22 -27.34 -21.37
CA PRO A 685 -13.28 -27.17 -20.25
C PRO A 685 -11.97 -26.49 -20.64
N ASP A 686 -11.36 -26.87 -21.76
CA ASP A 686 -10.06 -26.33 -22.18
C ASP A 686 -10.20 -24.87 -22.65
N GLY A 687 -11.26 -24.56 -23.40
CA GLY A 687 -11.68 -23.20 -23.72
C GLY A 687 -11.85 -22.32 -22.49
N ILE A 688 -12.49 -22.82 -21.41
CA ILE A 688 -12.64 -22.07 -20.15
C ILE A 688 -11.29 -21.86 -19.46
N LEU A 689 -10.45 -22.90 -19.39
CA LEU A 689 -9.10 -22.82 -18.81
C LEU A 689 -8.20 -21.83 -19.55
N SER A 690 -8.39 -21.66 -20.87
CA SER A 690 -7.64 -20.67 -21.66
C SER A 690 -7.94 -19.21 -21.28
N ARG A 691 -9.14 -18.94 -20.73
CA ARG A 691 -9.64 -17.58 -20.43
C ARG A 691 -9.46 -17.14 -18.97
N LEU A 692 -8.99 -18.02 -18.08
CA LEU A 692 -8.71 -17.65 -16.69
C LEU A 692 -7.42 -16.82 -16.62
N GLU A 693 -7.58 -15.51 -16.45
CA GLU A 693 -6.52 -14.50 -16.31
C GLU A 693 -5.49 -14.84 -15.22
N ARG A 694 -5.90 -15.60 -14.19
CA ARG A 694 -5.09 -15.91 -13.01
C ARG A 694 -4.70 -17.39 -12.96
N GLN A 695 -3.44 -17.67 -13.33
CA GLN A 695 -2.82 -19.01 -13.35
C GLN A 695 -3.11 -19.87 -12.10
N ARG A 696 -3.10 -19.27 -10.90
CA ARG A 696 -3.41 -19.98 -9.64
C ARG A 696 -4.79 -20.65 -9.63
N TRP A 697 -5.80 -20.00 -10.20
CA TRP A 697 -7.16 -20.53 -10.24
C TRP A 697 -7.36 -21.46 -11.43
N LYS A 698 -6.68 -21.20 -12.55
CA LYS A 698 -6.58 -22.10 -13.70
C LYS A 698 -6.09 -23.49 -13.28
N GLY A 699 -4.92 -23.60 -12.66
CA GLY A 699 -4.38 -24.91 -12.24
C GLY A 699 -5.22 -25.65 -11.20
N LYS A 700 -6.02 -24.93 -10.37
CA LYS A 700 -6.99 -25.56 -9.48
C LYS A 700 -8.21 -26.09 -10.23
N LEU A 701 -8.74 -25.32 -11.17
CA LEU A 701 -9.87 -25.77 -12.00
C LEU A 701 -9.45 -26.95 -12.88
N GLU A 702 -8.29 -26.88 -13.52
CA GLU A 702 -7.75 -27.95 -14.38
C GLU A 702 -7.61 -29.27 -13.64
N ARG A 703 -7.03 -29.26 -12.42
CA ARG A 703 -6.90 -30.46 -11.59
C ARG A 703 -8.25 -31.04 -11.18
N ASP A 704 -9.17 -30.20 -10.70
CA ASP A 704 -10.46 -30.65 -10.19
C ASP A 704 -11.40 -31.09 -11.34
N LEU A 705 -11.21 -30.61 -12.57
CA LEU A 705 -11.91 -31.11 -13.78
C LEU A 705 -11.25 -32.37 -14.37
N LYS A 706 -9.92 -32.50 -14.28
CA LYS A 706 -9.19 -33.69 -14.75
C LYS A 706 -9.45 -34.93 -13.89
N SER A 707 -9.69 -34.72 -12.59
CA SER A 707 -10.11 -35.77 -11.65
C SER A 707 -11.26 -35.24 -10.78
N PRO A 708 -12.50 -35.27 -11.30
CA PRO A 708 -13.70 -34.97 -10.52
C PRO A 708 -13.80 -35.88 -9.30
N PHE A 709 -14.37 -35.36 -8.22
CA PHE A 709 -14.59 -36.10 -6.98
C PHE A 709 -16.01 -35.88 -6.47
N THR A 710 -16.59 -36.93 -5.91
CA THR A 710 -17.86 -36.90 -5.18
C THR A 710 -17.67 -36.32 -3.77
N ASP A 711 -18.75 -35.85 -3.17
CA ASP A 711 -18.75 -35.36 -1.79
C ASP A 711 -18.31 -36.46 -0.80
N GLY A 712 -18.74 -37.72 -1.05
CA GLY A 712 -18.32 -38.90 -0.29
C GLY A 712 -16.82 -39.17 -0.35
N GLU A 713 -16.17 -38.99 -1.51
CA GLU A 713 -14.71 -39.10 -1.65
C GLU A 713 -13.97 -37.99 -0.88
N VAL A 714 -14.51 -36.75 -0.85
CA VAL A 714 -13.94 -35.69 0.00
C VAL A 714 -13.99 -36.08 1.47
N PHE A 715 -15.10 -36.69 1.93
CA PHE A 715 -15.21 -37.14 3.33
C PHE A 715 -14.33 -38.36 3.64
N GLY A 716 -14.15 -39.29 2.70
CA GLY A 716 -13.15 -40.35 2.79
C GLY A 716 -11.74 -39.78 2.95
N HIS A 717 -11.38 -38.80 2.10
CA HIS A 717 -10.10 -38.10 2.16
C HIS A 717 -9.89 -37.35 3.49
N ILE A 718 -10.91 -36.66 4.01
CA ILE A 718 -10.83 -35.97 5.32
C ILE A 718 -10.53 -36.95 6.47
N LYS A 719 -11.02 -38.20 6.41
CA LYS A 719 -10.66 -39.24 7.40
C LYS A 719 -9.18 -39.64 7.27
N ALA A 720 -8.69 -39.85 6.05
CA ALA A 720 -7.26 -40.13 5.80
C ALA A 720 -6.35 -38.99 6.30
N LEU A 721 -6.71 -37.74 6.00
CA LEU A 721 -6.04 -36.54 6.49
C LEU A 721 -6.05 -36.45 8.03
N ASN A 722 -7.13 -36.88 8.69
CA ASN A 722 -7.22 -36.89 10.16
C ASN A 722 -6.23 -37.89 10.76
N SER A 723 -6.11 -39.07 10.17
CA SER A 723 -5.12 -40.09 10.57
C SER A 723 -3.69 -39.63 10.33
N GLU A 724 -3.37 -39.07 9.15
CA GLU A 724 -2.01 -38.56 8.88
C GLU A 724 -1.64 -37.38 9.80
N LEU A 725 -2.57 -36.45 10.01
CA LEU A 725 -2.38 -35.35 10.96
C LEU A 725 -2.17 -35.87 12.38
N SER A 726 -2.90 -36.91 12.80
CA SER A 726 -2.73 -37.55 14.12
C SER A 726 -1.31 -38.10 14.29
N GLU A 727 -0.77 -38.80 13.30
CA GLU A 727 0.61 -39.33 13.37
C GLU A 727 1.65 -38.19 13.40
N LYS A 728 1.48 -37.15 12.57
CA LYS A 728 2.37 -35.98 12.60
C LYS A 728 2.28 -35.23 13.94
N VAL A 729 1.11 -35.16 14.58
CA VAL A 729 0.94 -34.62 15.94
C VAL A 729 1.60 -35.52 16.99
N LYS A 730 1.48 -36.85 16.95
CA LYS A 730 2.19 -37.78 17.86
C LYS A 730 3.70 -37.61 17.78
N PHE A 731 4.23 -37.49 16.55
CA PHE A 731 5.64 -37.23 16.30
C PHE A 731 6.08 -35.88 16.88
N ILE A 732 5.31 -34.82 16.64
CA ILE A 732 5.59 -33.48 17.17
C ILE A 732 5.57 -33.45 18.70
N LEU A 733 4.57 -34.07 19.34
CA LEU A 733 4.45 -34.13 20.81
C LEU A 733 5.54 -34.99 21.47
N SER A 734 5.98 -36.07 20.83
CA SER A 734 7.10 -36.89 21.34
C SER A 734 8.47 -36.21 21.21
N HIS A 735 8.61 -35.19 20.35
CA HIS A 735 9.86 -34.44 20.15
C HIS A 735 9.89 -33.06 20.83
N SER A 736 8.75 -32.50 21.25
CA SER A 736 8.69 -31.17 21.89
C SER A 736 8.99 -31.23 23.38
N LYS A 737 10.17 -30.76 23.81
CA LYS A 737 10.51 -30.63 25.24
C LYS A 737 9.92 -29.35 25.86
N GLY A 738 8.59 -29.27 25.88
CA GLY A 738 7.86 -28.20 26.56
C GLY A 738 6.63 -27.71 25.80
N TYR A 739 5.68 -27.17 26.56
CA TYR A 739 4.48 -26.46 26.11
C TYR A 739 4.69 -24.95 26.39
N PRO A 740 4.20 -24.01 25.55
CA PRO A 740 3.12 -24.15 24.59
C PRO A 740 3.55 -24.29 23.12
N MET A 741 2.72 -25.01 22.39
CA MET A 741 2.73 -25.11 20.93
C MET A 741 1.33 -24.81 20.41
N LYS A 742 1.23 -24.23 19.22
CA LYS A 742 -0.05 -24.08 18.51
C LYS A 742 0.06 -24.61 17.10
N MET A 743 -1.06 -25.08 16.57
CA MET A 743 -1.19 -25.36 15.14
C MET A 743 -2.32 -24.53 14.53
N TYR A 744 -2.17 -24.15 13.28
CA TYR A 744 -3.20 -23.44 12.51
C TYR A 744 -3.46 -24.19 11.21
N ILE A 745 -4.64 -24.80 11.07
CA ILE A 745 -5.09 -25.36 9.79
C ILE A 745 -5.56 -24.19 8.93
N ILE A 746 -5.03 -24.09 7.70
CA ILE A 746 -5.31 -22.97 6.78
C ILE A 746 -5.87 -23.50 5.44
N GLY A 747 -5.49 -22.87 4.32
CA GLY A 747 -5.63 -23.51 3.01
C GLY A 747 -7.05 -23.63 2.46
N SER A 748 -7.27 -24.71 1.71
CA SER A 748 -8.59 -25.10 1.20
C SER A 748 -9.53 -25.56 2.32
N PHE A 749 -9.01 -26.32 3.31
CA PHE A 749 -9.77 -26.86 4.43
C PHE A 749 -10.49 -25.76 5.24
N ALA A 750 -9.74 -24.80 5.78
CA ALA A 750 -10.31 -23.72 6.61
C ALA A 750 -11.25 -22.77 5.84
N LYS A 751 -11.30 -22.87 4.51
CA LYS A 751 -12.18 -22.12 3.61
C LYS A 751 -13.39 -22.94 3.15
N GLY A 752 -13.50 -24.21 3.56
CA GLY A 752 -14.57 -25.13 3.17
C GLY A 752 -14.51 -25.55 1.70
N ARG A 753 -13.30 -25.58 1.12
CA ARG A 753 -13.02 -25.82 -0.32
C ARG A 753 -11.98 -26.91 -0.53
N LEU A 754 -11.95 -27.89 0.37
CA LEU A 754 -11.16 -29.10 0.20
C LEU A 754 -11.85 -29.98 -0.85
N GLY A 755 -11.10 -30.48 -1.83
CA GLY A 755 -11.51 -31.59 -2.68
C GLY A 755 -10.79 -32.87 -2.28
N ALA A 756 -11.13 -34.01 -2.89
CA ALA A 756 -10.44 -35.28 -2.63
C ALA A 756 -8.95 -35.24 -3.06
N ASN A 757 -8.61 -34.35 -3.99
CA ASN A 757 -7.26 -34.11 -4.51
C ASN A 757 -6.62 -32.84 -3.89
N SER A 758 -6.86 -32.57 -2.61
CA SER A 758 -6.35 -31.38 -1.91
C SER A 758 -5.63 -31.71 -0.61
N ASP A 759 -4.50 -31.05 -0.40
CA ASP A 759 -3.67 -31.20 0.78
C ASP A 759 -4.20 -30.37 1.96
N LEU A 760 -3.80 -30.77 3.16
CA LEU A 760 -4.08 -30.09 4.42
C LEU A 760 -2.89 -29.21 4.83
N ASP A 761 -2.99 -27.92 4.53
CA ASP A 761 -2.02 -26.91 4.97
C ASP A 761 -2.09 -26.69 6.51
N VAL A 762 -1.01 -26.96 7.23
CA VAL A 762 -0.89 -26.72 8.68
C VAL A 762 0.34 -25.88 9.02
N LEU A 763 0.14 -24.77 9.73
CA LEU A 763 1.22 -23.97 10.30
C LEU A 763 1.51 -24.39 11.74
N VAL A 764 2.77 -24.63 12.10
CA VAL A 764 3.16 -25.04 13.46
C VAL A 764 3.95 -23.92 14.15
N GLU A 765 3.40 -23.35 15.23
CA GLU A 765 4.06 -22.37 16.09
C GLU A 765 4.71 -23.09 17.28
N THR A 766 6.03 -23.11 17.32
CA THR A 766 6.82 -23.69 18.43
C THR A 766 8.02 -22.83 18.81
N ASN A 767 8.34 -22.82 20.10
CA ASN A 767 9.56 -22.21 20.63
C ASN A 767 10.76 -23.17 20.60
N ASP A 768 10.55 -24.46 20.38
CA ASP A 768 11.64 -25.43 20.23
C ASP A 768 12.32 -25.24 18.87
N GLY A 769 13.50 -24.62 18.89
CA GLY A 769 14.28 -24.32 17.70
C GLY A 769 14.69 -25.55 16.89
N LYS A 770 14.90 -26.71 17.55
CA LYS A 770 15.29 -27.97 16.89
C LYS A 770 14.10 -28.63 16.22
N LEU A 771 12.95 -28.68 16.91
CA LEU A 771 11.71 -29.18 16.32
C LEU A 771 11.29 -28.33 15.13
N ARG A 772 11.39 -27.00 15.25
CA ARG A 772 11.14 -26.05 14.15
C ARG A 772 12.05 -26.30 12.94
N GLU A 773 13.34 -26.52 13.17
CA GLU A 773 14.30 -26.86 12.11
C GLU A 773 13.96 -28.22 11.47
N LYS A 774 13.55 -29.21 12.27
CA LYS A 774 13.13 -30.54 11.79
C LYS A 774 11.92 -30.44 10.86
N ILE A 775 10.83 -29.80 11.31
CA ILE A 775 9.62 -29.57 10.48
C ILE A 775 9.98 -28.80 9.19
N GLY A 776 10.88 -27.81 9.27
CA GLY A 776 11.35 -27.08 8.09
C GLY A 776 12.16 -27.92 7.11
N LYS A 777 12.99 -28.85 7.59
CA LYS A 777 13.72 -29.82 6.77
C LYS A 777 12.80 -30.86 6.14
N ASP A 778 11.86 -31.40 6.92
CA ASP A 778 10.88 -32.38 6.46
C ASP A 778 10.03 -31.76 5.32
N PHE A 779 9.55 -30.52 5.49
CA PHE A 779 8.83 -29.77 4.45
C PHE A 779 9.68 -29.46 3.20
N ALA A 780 10.93 -29.03 3.38
CA ALA A 780 11.84 -28.79 2.25
C ALA A 780 12.17 -30.08 1.48
N GLN A 781 12.23 -31.22 2.18
CA GLN A 781 12.48 -32.53 1.57
C GLN A 781 11.26 -33.03 0.80
N GLN A 782 10.03 -32.85 1.32
CA GLN A 782 8.77 -33.12 0.59
C GLN A 782 8.74 -32.39 -0.76
N LEU A 783 8.99 -31.07 -0.74
CA LEU A 783 9.05 -30.23 -1.95
C LEU A 783 10.15 -30.69 -2.94
N LYS A 784 11.29 -31.19 -2.43
CA LYS A 784 12.39 -31.69 -3.26
C LYS A 784 12.10 -33.05 -3.89
N ASP A 785 11.45 -33.94 -3.15
CA ASP A 785 11.11 -35.30 -3.61
C ASP A 785 9.93 -35.31 -4.60
N GLY A 786 9.21 -34.19 -4.77
CA GLY A 786 7.96 -34.13 -5.52
C GLY A 786 6.86 -34.98 -4.89
N LYS A 787 6.95 -35.21 -3.58
CA LYS A 787 5.96 -35.97 -2.80
C LYS A 787 4.93 -35.00 -2.24
N ASP A 788 3.73 -35.04 -2.82
CA ASP A 788 2.54 -34.43 -2.24
C ASP A 788 2.11 -35.25 -1.00
N ASP A 789 2.80 -35.01 0.13
CA ASP A 789 2.36 -35.43 1.44
C ASP A 789 1.01 -34.77 1.74
N SER A 790 -0.04 -35.56 1.97
CA SER A 790 -1.41 -35.04 2.05
C SER A 790 -1.63 -34.09 3.23
N VAL A 791 -0.78 -34.12 4.26
CA VAL A 791 -0.68 -33.11 5.33
C VAL A 791 0.67 -32.38 5.29
N SER A 792 0.67 -31.16 4.73
CA SER A 792 1.85 -30.29 4.67
C SER A 792 2.00 -29.44 5.94
N MET A 793 3.15 -29.52 6.61
CA MET A 793 3.44 -28.79 7.85
C MET A 793 4.55 -27.75 7.67
N VAL A 794 4.24 -26.47 7.92
CA VAL A 794 5.19 -25.36 7.79
C VAL A 794 5.49 -24.73 9.15
N PRO A 795 6.77 -24.58 9.55
CA PRO A 795 7.12 -23.99 10.84
C PRO A 795 6.97 -22.45 10.83
N LEU A 796 6.36 -21.89 11.87
CA LEU A 796 6.33 -20.44 12.11
C LEU A 796 7.47 -20.00 13.04
N PRO A 797 8.19 -18.90 12.73
CA PRO A 797 9.19 -18.36 13.63
C PRO A 797 8.56 -17.67 14.86
N PRO A 798 9.03 -17.93 16.09
CA PRO A 798 8.47 -17.34 17.31
C PRO A 798 8.90 -15.88 17.54
N GLN A 799 9.99 -15.43 16.90
CA GLN A 799 10.67 -14.16 17.22
C GLN A 799 9.89 -12.89 16.89
N ASN A 800 8.74 -13.01 16.21
CA ASN A 800 7.88 -11.87 15.96
C ASN A 800 6.42 -12.34 15.95
N ARG A 801 5.90 -12.70 17.12
CA ARG A 801 4.52 -13.19 17.30
C ARG A 801 3.47 -12.31 16.62
N LEU A 802 3.65 -10.99 16.61
CA LEU A 802 2.77 -10.07 15.86
C LEU A 802 2.85 -10.28 14.35
N LEU A 803 4.06 -10.52 13.80
CA LEU A 803 4.26 -10.84 12.39
C LEU A 803 3.77 -12.25 12.03
N SER A 804 3.93 -13.23 12.91
CA SER A 804 3.43 -14.61 12.70
C SER A 804 1.90 -14.65 12.79
N GLU A 805 1.29 -13.95 13.76
CA GLU A 805 -0.16 -13.73 13.80
C GLU A 805 -0.64 -12.88 12.60
N PHE A 806 0.14 -11.90 12.13
CA PHE A 806 -0.20 -11.09 10.95
C PHE A 806 -0.15 -11.92 9.67
N ASN A 807 0.91 -12.70 9.43
CA ASN A 807 1.02 -13.62 8.30
C ASN A 807 -0.12 -14.66 8.33
N ALA A 808 -0.42 -15.23 9.51
CA ALA A 808 -1.57 -16.13 9.70
C ALA A 808 -2.94 -15.44 9.57
N ARG A 809 -3.03 -14.10 9.65
CA ARG A 809 -4.23 -13.31 9.32
C ARG A 809 -4.30 -13.01 7.81
N MET A 810 -3.19 -12.67 7.17
CA MET A 810 -3.07 -12.42 5.72
C MET A 810 -3.42 -13.67 4.88
N LEU A 811 -3.21 -14.87 5.41
CA LEU A 811 -3.59 -16.13 4.76
C LEU A 811 -5.11 -16.40 4.77
N GLY A 812 -5.90 -15.62 5.53
CA GLY A 812 -7.37 -15.65 5.56
C GLY A 812 -7.96 -16.51 6.68
N LYS A 813 -9.10 -17.18 6.40
CA LYS A 813 -9.75 -18.11 7.34
C LYS A 813 -8.76 -19.20 7.79
N ARG A 814 -8.75 -19.51 9.09
CA ARG A 814 -7.93 -20.54 9.74
C ARG A 814 -8.67 -21.19 10.90
N ILE A 815 -8.25 -22.39 11.30
CA ILE A 815 -8.70 -23.07 12.52
C ILE A 815 -7.50 -23.13 13.47
N GLU A 816 -7.62 -22.50 14.64
CA GLU A 816 -6.56 -22.52 15.66
C GLU A 816 -6.72 -23.72 16.59
N LEU A 817 -5.67 -24.51 16.69
CA LEU A 817 -5.51 -25.61 17.63
C LEU A 817 -4.60 -25.13 18.75
N SER A 818 -5.20 -24.60 19.81
CA SER A 818 -4.50 -24.21 21.05
C SER A 818 -4.00 -25.41 21.86
N ASP A 819 -4.48 -26.61 21.53
CA ASP A 819 -4.00 -27.91 22.02
C ASP A 819 -4.05 -28.93 20.87
N PRO A 820 -2.89 -29.23 20.23
CA PRO A 820 -2.82 -30.24 19.19
C PRO A 820 -3.18 -31.66 19.68
N SER A 821 -3.02 -31.97 20.98
CA SER A 821 -3.28 -33.32 21.50
C SER A 821 -4.76 -33.72 21.43
N ALA A 822 -5.67 -32.75 21.33
CA ALA A 822 -7.09 -32.96 21.13
C ALA A 822 -7.45 -33.74 19.86
N ILE A 823 -6.55 -33.79 18.86
CA ILE A 823 -6.72 -34.63 17.65
C ILE A 823 -6.52 -36.11 17.97
N LEU A 824 -5.63 -36.45 18.91
CA LEU A 824 -5.16 -37.83 19.12
C LEU A 824 -6.19 -38.78 19.72
N GLY A 825 -7.29 -38.25 20.26
CA GLY A 825 -8.41 -39.02 20.78
C GLY A 825 -9.70 -38.87 19.97
N ASP A 826 -9.62 -38.29 18.77
CA ASP A 826 -10.79 -37.98 17.94
C ASP A 826 -10.53 -38.28 16.45
N GLU A 827 -10.89 -39.50 16.05
CA GLU A 827 -10.82 -39.98 14.67
C GLU A 827 -11.67 -39.15 13.68
N ASN A 828 -12.61 -38.34 14.19
CA ASN A 828 -13.50 -37.49 13.40
C ASN A 828 -13.25 -35.98 13.64
N PHE A 829 -12.07 -35.59 14.16
CA PHE A 829 -11.77 -34.20 14.49
C PHE A 829 -11.90 -33.27 13.29
N LEU A 830 -11.18 -33.58 12.20
CA LEU A 830 -11.28 -32.83 10.96
C LEU A 830 -12.67 -32.93 10.34
N MET A 831 -13.32 -34.10 10.38
CA MET A 831 -14.68 -34.29 9.86
C MET A 831 -15.66 -33.29 10.49
N ARG A 832 -15.70 -33.26 11.82
CA ARG A 832 -16.53 -32.36 12.62
C ARG A 832 -16.19 -30.88 12.36
N LYS A 833 -14.89 -30.54 12.26
CA LYS A 833 -14.46 -29.16 11.99
C LYS A 833 -14.71 -28.72 10.55
N TYR A 834 -14.72 -29.63 9.59
CA TYR A 834 -15.11 -29.32 8.21
C TYR A 834 -16.63 -29.14 8.11
N GLY A 835 -17.41 -29.98 8.80
CA GLY A 835 -18.87 -29.82 8.91
C GLY A 835 -19.28 -28.46 9.48
N GLU A 836 -18.68 -28.04 10.60
CA GLU A 836 -18.85 -26.70 11.17
C GLU A 836 -18.54 -25.55 10.19
N ILE A 837 -17.75 -25.80 9.14
CA ILE A 837 -17.43 -24.82 8.09
C ILE A 837 -18.43 -24.91 6.93
N LEU A 838 -18.80 -26.13 6.52
CA LEU A 838 -19.77 -26.39 5.45
C LEU A 838 -21.18 -25.88 5.81
N GLU A 839 -21.64 -26.07 7.05
CA GLU A 839 -22.89 -25.47 7.56
C GLU A 839 -22.89 -23.95 7.42
N LYS A 840 -21.76 -23.30 7.75
CA LYS A 840 -21.59 -21.84 7.59
C LYS A 840 -21.49 -21.40 6.13
N ARG A 841 -21.43 -22.35 5.18
CA ARG A 841 -21.55 -22.12 3.73
C ARG A 841 -22.95 -22.46 3.18
N GLY A 842 -23.89 -22.93 4.00
CA GLY A 842 -25.23 -23.34 3.57
C GLY A 842 -25.33 -24.80 3.09
N TYR A 843 -24.30 -25.63 3.30
CA TYR A 843 -24.38 -27.07 3.06
C TYR A 843 -24.87 -27.79 4.31
N HIS A 844 -25.79 -28.74 4.16
CA HIS A 844 -26.23 -29.60 5.27
C HIS A 844 -25.58 -30.98 5.15
N LEU A 845 -24.82 -31.40 6.16
CA LEU A 845 -24.39 -32.80 6.26
C LEU A 845 -25.55 -33.68 6.71
N MET A 846 -25.75 -34.77 5.98
CA MET A 846 -26.64 -35.86 6.33
C MET A 846 -25.89 -36.90 7.19
N GLU A 847 -26.60 -37.74 7.94
CA GLU A 847 -25.99 -38.70 8.89
C GLU A 847 -25.12 -39.78 8.21
N ASP A 848 -25.37 -40.07 6.93
CA ASP A 848 -24.59 -40.98 6.08
C ASP A 848 -23.33 -40.33 5.47
N GLY A 849 -23.14 -39.01 5.67
CA GLY A 849 -22.08 -38.24 5.05
C GLY A 849 -22.41 -37.68 3.66
N ALA A 850 -23.66 -37.81 3.17
CA ALA A 850 -24.10 -37.06 2.00
C ALA A 850 -24.27 -35.57 2.32
N ILE A 851 -24.29 -34.71 1.29
CA ILE A 851 -24.59 -33.28 1.45
C ILE A 851 -25.95 -32.98 0.86
N GLY A 852 -26.90 -32.60 1.72
CA GLY A 852 -28.19 -32.06 1.31
C GLY A 852 -28.02 -30.62 0.81
N SER A 853 -28.48 -30.34 -0.43
CA SER A 853 -28.47 -29.00 -0.98
C SER A 853 -29.69 -28.19 -0.51
N ALA A 854 -29.47 -27.19 0.34
CA ALA A 854 -30.38 -26.05 0.47
C ALA A 854 -29.72 -24.86 -0.24
N ASP A 855 -30.22 -24.50 -1.44
CA ASP A 855 -29.78 -23.39 -2.30
C ASP A 855 -28.31 -22.95 -2.12
N PHE A 856 -27.37 -23.64 -2.77
CA PHE A 856 -25.95 -23.34 -2.64
C PHE A 856 -25.65 -21.87 -2.94
N LYS A 857 -25.27 -21.12 -1.90
CA LYS A 857 -24.86 -19.72 -2.00
C LYS A 857 -23.35 -19.62 -1.75
N ILE A 858 -22.61 -19.05 -2.71
CA ILE A 858 -21.22 -18.65 -2.46
C ILE A 858 -21.23 -17.68 -1.27
N PRO A 859 -20.65 -18.03 -0.11
CA PRO A 859 -20.87 -17.29 1.12
C PRO A 859 -20.44 -15.83 0.95
N GLU A 860 -21.27 -14.87 1.37
CA GLU A 860 -20.81 -13.51 1.63
C GLU A 860 -19.50 -13.62 2.44
N GLN A 861 -18.46 -12.87 2.05
CA GLN A 861 -17.33 -12.64 2.95
C GLN A 861 -17.80 -11.66 4.02
N ARG A 862 -18.70 -12.11 4.90
CA ARG A 862 -19.00 -11.38 6.13
C ARG A 862 -17.70 -11.32 6.92
N GLU A 863 -17.28 -10.10 7.25
CA GLU A 863 -16.30 -9.87 8.29
C GLU A 863 -16.88 -10.42 9.60
N VAL A 864 -16.45 -11.62 9.98
CA VAL A 864 -16.96 -12.29 11.18
C VAL A 864 -16.36 -11.63 12.41
N THR A 865 -17.06 -10.66 12.98
CA THR A 865 -16.88 -10.28 14.40
C THR A 865 -17.22 -11.51 15.25
N SER A 866 -16.19 -12.26 15.62
CA SER A 866 -16.29 -13.60 16.19
C SER A 866 -16.62 -13.60 17.69
N PRO A 867 -17.32 -14.63 18.22
CA PRO A 867 -17.37 -14.93 19.66
C PRO A 867 -15.98 -15.11 20.31
N LEU A 868 -14.92 -15.35 19.51
CA LEU A 868 -13.54 -15.28 20.03
C LEU A 868 -13.17 -13.87 20.50
N LEU A 869 -13.73 -12.79 19.95
CA LEU A 869 -13.47 -11.43 20.40
C LEU A 869 -14.03 -11.22 21.82
N GLU A 870 -15.25 -11.70 22.09
CA GLU A 870 -15.84 -11.70 23.44
C GLU A 870 -15.01 -12.53 24.42
N SER A 871 -14.59 -13.74 24.02
CA SER A 871 -13.75 -14.63 24.85
C SER A 871 -12.33 -14.08 25.09
N PHE A 872 -11.74 -13.42 24.09
CA PHE A 872 -10.44 -12.77 24.18
C PHE A 872 -10.51 -11.53 25.06
N MET A 873 -11.48 -10.64 24.82
CA MET A 873 -11.68 -9.44 25.64
C MET A 873 -12.05 -9.80 27.08
N GLY A 874 -12.87 -10.82 27.31
CA GLY A 874 -13.18 -11.33 28.65
C GLY A 874 -11.93 -11.80 29.40
N ARG A 875 -11.11 -12.65 28.78
CA ARG A 875 -9.85 -13.15 29.38
C ARG A 875 -8.78 -12.06 29.51
N TYR A 876 -8.75 -11.09 28.61
CA TYR A 876 -7.86 -9.92 28.70
C TYR A 876 -8.26 -9.03 29.88
N VAL A 877 -9.54 -8.66 29.99
CA VAL A 877 -10.09 -7.87 31.11
C VAL A 877 -9.89 -8.57 32.45
N GLU A 878 -10.13 -9.88 32.56
CA GLU A 878 -9.92 -10.62 33.81
C GLU A 878 -8.43 -10.65 34.22
N ARG A 879 -7.52 -10.84 33.27
CA ARG A 879 -6.07 -10.85 33.51
C ARG A 879 -5.55 -9.46 33.92
N GLN A 880 -6.09 -8.40 33.31
CA GLN A 880 -5.80 -7.02 33.69
C GLN A 880 -6.40 -6.67 35.06
N HIS A 881 -7.60 -7.16 35.39
CA HIS A 881 -8.18 -7.01 36.74
C HIS A 881 -7.29 -7.63 37.82
N LYS A 882 -6.77 -8.86 37.61
CA LYS A 882 -5.81 -9.51 38.53
C LYS A 882 -4.48 -8.76 38.66
N SER A 883 -4.01 -8.13 37.58
CA SER A 883 -2.79 -7.30 37.59
C SER A 883 -3.02 -5.99 38.37
N ILE A 884 -4.16 -5.33 38.15
CA ILE A 884 -4.56 -4.11 38.88
C ILE A 884 -4.78 -4.41 40.38
N GLU A 885 -5.33 -5.57 40.74
CA GLU A 885 -5.48 -6.03 42.12
C GLU A 885 -4.13 -6.24 42.82
N THR A 886 -3.17 -6.93 42.17
CA THR A 886 -1.82 -7.16 42.73
C THR A 886 -1.00 -5.88 42.85
N MET A 887 -1.29 -4.84 42.07
CA MET A 887 -0.61 -3.55 42.13
C MET A 887 -1.19 -2.54 43.14
N LYS A 888 -2.21 -2.91 43.94
CA LYS A 888 -2.88 -2.01 44.91
C LYS A 888 -1.96 -1.41 45.99
N GLY A 889 -0.70 -1.85 46.12
CA GLY A 889 0.30 -1.31 47.05
C GLY A 889 1.44 -0.47 46.44
N ALA A 890 1.53 -0.29 45.12
CA ALA A 890 2.69 0.34 44.48
C ALA A 890 2.55 1.88 44.29
N PRO A 891 3.59 2.69 44.54
CA PRO A 891 3.49 4.15 44.47
C PRO A 891 3.48 4.72 43.03
N GLY A 892 2.35 5.35 42.69
CA GLY A 892 2.31 6.59 41.90
C GLY A 892 2.34 6.47 40.37
N ARG A 893 3.46 6.02 39.78
CA ARG A 893 3.75 6.26 38.33
C ARG A 893 3.60 5.05 37.39
N PRO A 894 3.94 3.80 37.76
CA PRO A 894 3.72 2.64 36.88
C PRO A 894 2.23 2.44 36.57
N TYR A 895 1.39 2.63 37.59
CA TYR A 895 -0.05 2.38 37.60
C TYR A 895 -0.83 3.11 36.49
N VAL A 896 -0.58 4.42 36.31
CA VAL A 896 -1.26 5.22 35.28
C VAL A 896 -0.82 4.79 33.87
N ARG A 897 0.45 4.43 33.70
CA ARG A 897 1.04 4.06 32.40
C ARG A 897 0.49 2.73 31.88
N GLU A 898 0.31 1.73 32.73
CA GLU A 898 -0.34 0.48 32.34
C GLU A 898 -1.84 0.66 32.09
N ILE A 899 -2.56 1.45 32.90
CA ILE A 899 -3.99 1.71 32.67
C ILE A 899 -4.24 2.39 31.31
N PHE A 900 -3.43 3.37 30.92
CA PHE A 900 -3.51 3.98 29.58
C PHE A 900 -3.12 3.00 28.48
N GLY A 901 -2.13 2.12 28.70
CA GLY A 901 -1.78 1.04 27.77
C GLY A 901 -2.94 0.07 27.54
N THR A 902 -3.64 -0.31 28.62
CA THR A 902 -4.80 -1.21 28.59
C THR A 902 -6.02 -0.58 27.92
N LEU A 903 -6.30 0.70 28.18
CA LEU A 903 -7.37 1.45 27.50
C LEU A 903 -7.08 1.63 26.01
N ALA A 904 -5.87 2.06 25.64
CA ALA A 904 -5.47 2.21 24.23
C ALA A 904 -5.51 0.85 23.50
N GLY A 905 -5.04 -0.22 24.14
CA GLY A 905 -5.11 -1.58 23.60
C GLY A 905 -6.55 -2.06 23.36
N ALA A 906 -7.47 -1.80 24.30
CA ALA A 906 -8.89 -2.13 24.14
C ALA A 906 -9.58 -1.31 23.03
N MET A 907 -9.26 -0.01 22.93
CA MET A 907 -9.81 0.88 21.89
C MET A 907 -9.31 0.52 20.48
N LEU A 908 -8.07 0.04 20.34
CA LEU A 908 -7.51 -0.41 19.07
C LEU A 908 -8.11 -1.75 18.56
N LEU A 909 -8.75 -2.53 19.43
CA LEU A 909 -9.20 -3.89 19.10
C LEU A 909 -10.72 -4.03 18.86
N CYS A 910 -11.55 -3.04 19.23
CA CYS A 910 -12.99 -3.07 18.93
C CYS A 910 -13.61 -1.65 18.89
N PRO A 911 -13.98 -1.11 17.71
CA PRO A 911 -14.53 0.25 17.60
C PRO A 911 -15.83 0.48 18.40
N VAL A 912 -16.67 -0.56 18.55
CA VAL A 912 -17.93 -0.49 19.30
C VAL A 912 -17.72 -0.22 20.79
N ILE A 913 -16.59 -0.72 21.34
CA ILE A 913 -16.20 -0.46 22.73
C ILE A 913 -15.85 1.02 22.94
N GLY A 914 -15.26 1.68 21.93
CA GLY A 914 -14.91 3.11 21.99
C GLY A 914 -16.12 4.03 22.19
N THR A 915 -17.25 3.74 21.56
CA THR A 915 -18.48 4.56 21.68
C THR A 915 -19.10 4.46 23.07
N ALA A 916 -19.05 3.28 23.71
CA ALA A 916 -19.54 3.06 25.07
C ALA A 916 -18.62 3.71 26.11
N LEU A 917 -17.30 3.46 26.02
CA LEU A 917 -16.30 4.12 26.86
C LEU A 917 -16.38 5.64 26.73
N GLY A 918 -16.56 6.18 25.52
CA GLY A 918 -16.70 7.62 25.30
C GLY A 918 -17.84 8.26 26.10
N LYS A 919 -19.02 7.61 26.16
CA LYS A 919 -20.14 8.09 26.97
C LYS A 919 -19.85 8.02 28.48
N THR A 920 -19.26 6.93 28.97
CA THR A 920 -18.93 6.79 30.40
C THR A 920 -17.79 7.71 30.83
N VAL A 921 -16.79 7.94 29.98
CA VAL A 921 -15.70 8.92 30.23
C VAL A 921 -16.26 10.34 30.27
N SER A 922 -17.16 10.71 29.34
CA SER A 922 -17.82 12.03 29.35
C SER A 922 -18.72 12.27 30.59
N LEU A 923 -19.18 11.20 31.27
CA LEU A 923 -19.91 11.27 32.54
C LEU A 923 -19.00 11.33 33.77
N LEU A 924 -17.75 10.85 33.66
CA LEU A 924 -16.76 10.86 34.74
C LEU A 924 -15.86 12.12 34.71
N PHE A 925 -15.81 12.81 33.57
CA PHE A 925 -15.07 14.05 33.37
C PHE A 925 -15.97 15.09 32.68
N PRO A 926 -16.92 15.72 33.41
CA PRO A 926 -17.88 16.68 32.85
C PRO A 926 -17.29 18.07 32.56
N GLU A 927 -16.05 18.35 32.98
CA GLU A 927 -15.34 19.61 32.73
C GLU A 927 -13.98 19.32 32.07
N GLY A 928 -13.82 19.71 30.79
CA GLY A 928 -12.55 19.73 30.05
C GLY A 928 -12.35 18.62 29.01
#